data_AF-A0A7J2SB90-F1
#
_entry.id   AF-A0A7J2SB90-F1
#
_cell.length_a   1.000
_cell.length_b   1.000
_cell.length_c   1.000
_cell.angle_alpha   90.00
_cell.angle_beta   90.00
_cell.angle_gamma   90.00
#
_symmetry.space_group_name_H-M   'P 1'
#
loop_
_entity.id
_entity.type
_entity.pdbx_description
1 polymer ?
#
loop_
_entity_poly.entity_id
_entity_poly.type
_entity_poly.pdbx_seq_one_letter_code
_entity_poly.pdbx_strand_id
1 'polypeptide(L)'
;MIEKRKKLWTAIFLVVSLILLNLNINVYGEGGKKGNEIQILEENYERIVISSEINKFRIEEIEENGEIYNLFEIPEFGILAEVGKPQLPAKRFMLVIPPNAEVREINVIEDNIVSSDGYKIYPFQEPCLEGEIYEKFTINETFYSSNIFYPEEIVELSQPFLFHGIKAVYVSIYPLQFNPLLNKINFHRYIKFEIQFENEKTNLKSISPIWENIIDANVFNNGYKKWYSFERENAKKIFSINIINLTDVNNTADYLIITNDNFYPSIVPLAKWKMKKGLETKIVNLTQIYNEFPGNNNYTIKNFISYAYNNWSVAPSYILLIGDVEYLPTNYGLSGCATDLFYSTLYGNDYFPDVMLGRISVKTCEEVDIIVNKTIGYEKNPYLEERAWYKNVTVFYGTERPRWLQTANFIENFLGNYSYNVTKWNEYEGDTSRMASEINAGRFFLNYREHGSPTGWYMGGSGGFYNADVMALVNGRKLPVVFSTTCDTGWLDYSYSDCFGEVWMKKEDGGAIAFVGSSRPSYTGYNDELAKGFYKAIFTDKIYNFAGVIDQGKLYMYNYYGDGYYTRLEYQMYISFTDPELTIWTEVPTPLNVSHPPMVPIGEHLFTVNVKANNTPVENATVTLIKDDEIFLTGKTDSEGNTTFLVNAQSIGNLSITVVSHNHIPYEKNVTVTGIFEINLSTGWNLITLPIENDYTASTLLNDIPSCSIILRWNASIADFDLYAPGSPNDFEIEDGHGYLIAVDNDTNFSMSAMPVTTVSVPLYIGWNMLGWFKEQTTNASSLLNSIQGCSIVLKWNNSIDDFDLYAPGVPDDFVVARGDGFLVAVNQQSIWNGEG
;
A
#
# COMPACT_ATOMS: atom_id res chain seq x y z
N MET A 1 31.61 -51.44 29.61
CA MET A 1 31.32 -50.05 29.16
C MET A 1 30.10 -49.96 28.23
N ILE A 2 29.90 -50.91 27.31
CA ILE A 2 28.72 -50.95 26.42
C ILE A 2 27.40 -51.25 27.17
N GLU A 3 27.47 -52.02 28.26
CA GLU A 3 26.31 -52.35 29.10
C GLU A 3 25.82 -51.21 30.01
N LYS A 4 26.73 -50.30 30.41
CA LYS A 4 26.38 -49.08 31.16
C LYS A 4 25.76 -48.00 30.25
N ARG A 5 26.13 -47.94 28.96
CA ARG A 5 25.49 -47.05 27.97
C ARG A 5 24.09 -47.54 27.58
N LYS A 6 23.88 -48.86 27.45
CA LYS A 6 22.52 -49.39 27.19
C LYS A 6 21.53 -49.11 28.31
N LYS A 7 21.95 -49.18 29.59
CA LYS A 7 21.10 -48.84 30.75
C LYS A 7 20.81 -47.34 30.88
N LEU A 8 21.70 -46.46 30.45
CA LEU A 8 21.47 -45.01 30.45
C LEU A 8 20.52 -44.58 29.32
N TRP A 9 20.64 -45.19 28.14
CA TRP A 9 19.70 -44.96 27.03
C TRP A 9 18.32 -45.57 27.28
N THR A 10 18.22 -46.74 27.92
CA THR A 10 16.89 -47.27 28.32
C THR A 10 16.27 -46.47 29.47
N ALA A 11 17.05 -45.90 30.39
CA ALA A 11 16.52 -45.01 31.44
C ALA A 11 16.08 -43.65 30.88
N ILE A 12 16.81 -43.07 29.91
CA ILE A 12 16.40 -41.82 29.24
C ILE A 12 15.19 -42.08 28.32
N PHE A 13 15.13 -43.21 27.62
CA PHE A 13 13.94 -43.57 26.84
C PHE A 13 12.73 -43.87 27.74
N LEU A 14 12.92 -44.48 28.91
CA LEU A 14 11.84 -44.70 29.89
C LEU A 14 11.37 -43.39 30.53
N VAL A 15 12.26 -42.44 30.84
CA VAL A 15 11.89 -41.12 31.38
C VAL A 15 11.25 -40.23 30.31
N VAL A 16 11.71 -40.27 29.07
CA VAL A 16 11.07 -39.56 27.94
C VAL A 16 9.77 -40.24 27.52
N SER A 17 9.61 -41.57 27.69
CA SER A 17 8.34 -42.25 27.46
C SER A 17 7.34 -42.15 28.62
N LEU A 18 7.81 -41.92 29.87
CA LEU A 18 6.93 -41.67 31.03
C LEU A 18 6.47 -40.21 31.11
N ILE A 19 7.18 -39.26 30.52
CA ILE A 19 6.71 -37.86 30.37
C ILE A 19 5.77 -37.70 29.15
N LEU A 20 5.71 -38.71 28.26
CA LEU A 20 4.80 -38.72 27.10
C LEU A 20 3.52 -39.54 27.29
N LEU A 21 3.19 -40.00 28.51
CA LEU A 21 2.00 -40.80 28.79
C LEU A 21 1.32 -40.36 30.09
N ASN A 22 0.59 -39.25 30.00
CA ASN A 22 -0.73 -39.05 30.62
C ASN A 22 -1.40 -37.74 30.13
N LEU A 23 -1.27 -37.40 28.85
CA LEU A 23 -2.17 -36.41 28.26
C LEU A 23 -3.48 -37.12 27.90
N ASN A 24 -4.37 -37.24 28.89
CA ASN A 24 -5.76 -37.59 28.64
C ASN A 24 -6.46 -36.41 27.96
N ILE A 25 -6.25 -36.23 26.66
CA ILE A 25 -7.01 -35.25 25.88
C ILE A 25 -8.40 -35.84 25.63
N ASN A 26 -9.35 -35.43 26.45
CA ASN A 26 -10.75 -35.75 26.23
C ASN A 26 -11.38 -34.67 25.34
N VAL A 27 -11.76 -35.06 24.12
CA VAL A 27 -12.57 -34.20 23.24
C VAL A 27 -14.03 -34.39 23.62
N TYR A 28 -14.62 -33.35 24.21
CA TYR A 28 -16.04 -33.35 24.56
C TYR A 28 -16.84 -32.65 23.45
N GLY A 29 -17.83 -33.35 22.92
CA GLY A 29 -18.81 -32.81 21.99
C GLY A 29 -20.09 -33.62 22.03
N GLU A 30 -21.25 -32.97 22.08
CA GLU A 30 -22.52 -33.66 21.93
C GLU A 30 -22.68 -34.12 20.48
N GLY A 31 -22.66 -35.43 20.25
CA GLY A 31 -22.86 -36.01 18.93
C GLY A 31 -24.16 -35.50 18.29
N GLY A 32 -24.04 -34.79 17.16
CA GLY A 32 -25.18 -34.29 16.38
C GLY A 32 -25.43 -32.79 16.43
N LYS A 33 -24.72 -32.00 17.26
CA LYS A 33 -24.84 -30.52 17.29
C LYS A 33 -23.85 -29.80 16.38
N LYS A 34 -24.21 -28.58 15.94
CA LYS A 34 -23.33 -27.63 15.23
C LYS A 34 -22.08 -27.30 16.07
N GLY A 35 -21.03 -26.79 15.42
CA GLY A 35 -19.79 -26.35 16.10
C GLY A 35 -19.99 -25.20 17.09
N ASN A 36 -18.90 -24.61 17.57
CA ASN A 36 -19.01 -23.34 18.32
C ASN A 36 -19.45 -22.25 17.35
N GLU A 37 -20.38 -21.40 17.76
CA GLU A 37 -21.02 -20.41 16.88
C GLU A 37 -21.32 -19.13 17.66
N ILE A 38 -20.93 -17.98 17.11
CA ILE A 38 -21.28 -16.66 17.63
C ILE A 38 -21.97 -15.91 16.49
N GLN A 39 -23.10 -15.28 16.78
CA GLN A 39 -23.95 -14.64 15.78
C GLN A 39 -24.51 -13.32 16.28
N ILE A 40 -24.65 -12.37 15.34
CA ILE A 40 -25.43 -11.15 15.55
C ILE A 40 -26.88 -11.45 15.18
N LEU A 41 -27.79 -11.25 16.13
CA LEU A 41 -29.22 -11.45 15.97
C LEU A 41 -29.94 -10.17 15.55
N GLU A 42 -29.46 -9.02 16.00
CA GLU A 42 -30.02 -7.70 15.69
C GLU A 42 -28.91 -6.65 15.68
N GLU A 43 -28.98 -5.69 14.75
CA GLU A 43 -28.03 -4.57 14.65
C GLU A 43 -28.73 -3.34 14.07
N ASN A 44 -28.80 -2.28 14.87
CA ASN A 44 -29.36 -0.98 14.49
C ASN A 44 -28.70 0.16 15.30
N TYR A 45 -29.19 1.40 15.14
CA TYR A 45 -28.62 2.60 15.77
C TYR A 45 -28.79 2.66 17.30
N GLU A 46 -29.69 1.86 17.87
CA GLU A 46 -30.03 1.85 19.30
C GLU A 46 -29.38 0.67 20.03
N ARG A 47 -29.15 -0.45 19.34
CA ARG A 47 -28.61 -1.67 19.97
C ARG A 47 -28.00 -2.68 19.00
N ILE A 48 -27.17 -3.55 19.55
CA ILE A 48 -26.71 -4.81 18.94
C ILE A 48 -27.04 -5.97 19.88
N VAL A 49 -27.62 -7.06 19.34
CA VAL A 49 -27.93 -8.28 20.09
C VAL A 49 -27.10 -9.43 19.54
N ILE A 50 -26.37 -10.13 20.41
CA ILE A 50 -25.44 -11.21 20.06
C ILE A 50 -25.80 -12.48 20.83
N SER A 51 -25.65 -13.63 20.18
CA SER A 51 -25.66 -14.94 20.84
C SER A 51 -24.36 -15.68 20.63
N SER A 52 -23.90 -16.43 21.64
CA SER A 52 -22.74 -17.31 21.61
C SER A 52 -23.14 -18.70 22.09
N GLU A 53 -22.94 -19.73 21.26
CA GLU A 53 -23.19 -21.14 21.57
C GLU A 53 -21.91 -21.96 21.50
N ILE A 54 -21.54 -22.63 22.61
CA ILE A 54 -20.26 -23.34 22.78
C ILE A 54 -20.49 -24.82 23.08
N ASN A 55 -20.29 -25.64 22.04
CA ASN A 55 -20.54 -27.07 22.07
C ASN A 55 -19.27 -27.94 22.03
N LYS A 56 -18.12 -27.38 21.62
CA LYS A 56 -16.85 -28.09 21.44
C LYS A 56 -15.72 -27.45 22.24
N PHE A 57 -15.08 -28.26 23.07
CA PHE A 57 -13.96 -27.88 23.92
C PHE A 57 -13.10 -29.11 24.22
N ARG A 58 -11.88 -28.87 24.69
CA ARG A 58 -10.94 -29.88 25.14
C ARG A 58 -10.54 -29.56 26.57
N ILE A 59 -10.23 -30.61 27.33
CA ILE A 59 -9.62 -30.49 28.64
C ILE A 59 -8.32 -31.28 28.60
N GLU A 60 -7.24 -30.63 28.99
CA GLU A 60 -5.93 -31.23 29.23
C GLU A 60 -5.69 -31.29 30.74
N GLU A 61 -5.11 -32.40 31.21
CA GLU A 61 -4.68 -32.55 32.60
C GLU A 61 -3.18 -32.28 32.68
N ILE A 62 -2.77 -31.41 33.61
CA ILE A 62 -1.38 -31.02 33.84
C ILE A 62 -1.04 -31.34 35.29
N GLU A 63 -0.01 -32.16 35.51
CA GLU A 63 0.51 -32.43 36.85
C GLU A 63 1.63 -31.46 37.19
N GLU A 64 1.48 -30.72 38.29
CA GLU A 64 2.46 -29.73 38.75
C GLU A 64 2.57 -29.79 40.27
N ASN A 65 3.80 -29.92 40.79
CA ASN A 65 4.07 -30.12 42.23
C ASN A 65 3.24 -31.25 42.90
N GLY A 66 2.90 -32.30 42.16
CA GLY A 66 2.14 -33.45 42.65
C GLY A 66 0.61 -33.23 42.72
N GLU A 67 0.13 -32.11 42.18
CA GLU A 67 -1.29 -31.78 42.06
C GLU A 67 -1.71 -31.79 40.58
N ILE A 68 -2.91 -32.32 40.30
CA ILE A 68 -3.47 -32.32 38.94
C ILE A 68 -4.31 -31.06 38.75
N TYR A 69 -4.00 -30.34 37.68
CA TYR A 69 -4.74 -29.19 37.20
C TYR A 69 -5.40 -29.49 35.85
N ASN A 70 -6.44 -28.74 35.52
CA ASN A 70 -7.18 -28.83 34.27
C ASN A 70 -6.97 -27.55 33.45
N LEU A 71 -6.63 -27.72 32.18
CA LEU A 71 -6.53 -26.65 31.19
C LEU A 71 -7.67 -26.82 30.18
N PHE A 72 -8.55 -25.83 30.11
CA PHE A 72 -9.64 -25.82 29.13
C PHE A 72 -9.17 -25.13 27.86
N GLU A 73 -9.49 -25.72 26.72
CA GLU A 73 -9.24 -25.14 25.41
C GLU A 73 -10.53 -25.15 24.58
N ILE A 74 -10.84 -24.00 23.99
CA ILE A 74 -11.94 -23.88 23.04
C ILE A 74 -11.31 -23.46 21.70
N PRO A 75 -11.52 -24.22 20.60
CA PRO A 75 -10.98 -23.84 19.31
C PRO A 75 -11.33 -22.39 18.93
N GLU A 76 -10.35 -21.64 18.43
CA GLU A 76 -10.45 -20.22 18.02
C GLU A 76 -10.71 -19.21 19.15
N PHE A 77 -10.58 -19.63 20.41
CA PHE A 77 -10.62 -18.76 21.58
C PHE A 77 -9.19 -18.46 22.03
N GLY A 78 -9.03 -17.26 22.60
CA GLY A 78 -7.89 -16.90 23.41
C GLY A 78 -8.05 -17.39 24.85
N ILE A 79 -7.31 -16.75 25.75
CA ILE A 79 -7.26 -17.06 27.18
C ILE A 79 -7.36 -15.81 28.05
N LEU A 80 -7.67 -16.00 29.33
CA LEU A 80 -7.40 -15.04 30.41
C LEU A 80 -5.93 -15.17 30.83
N ALA A 81 -5.18 -14.08 30.67
CA ALA A 81 -3.73 -14.05 30.79
C ALA A 81 -3.24 -13.28 32.03
N GLU A 82 -3.92 -13.44 33.17
CA GLU A 82 -3.53 -12.84 34.44
C GLU A 82 -2.62 -13.78 35.24
N VAL A 83 -1.37 -13.38 35.45
CA VAL A 83 -0.35 -14.23 36.10
C VAL A 83 -0.80 -14.72 37.47
N GLY A 84 -0.72 -16.03 37.68
CA GLY A 84 -1.09 -16.72 38.91
C GLY A 84 -2.59 -16.90 39.13
N LYS A 85 -3.46 -16.34 38.28
CA LYS A 85 -4.92 -16.59 38.29
C LYS A 85 -5.30 -17.71 37.30
N PRO A 86 -6.49 -18.31 37.40
CA PRO A 86 -6.95 -19.37 36.50
C PRO A 86 -6.86 -19.01 35.01
N GLN A 87 -6.17 -19.82 34.22
CA GLN A 87 -6.17 -19.69 32.76
C GLN A 87 -7.45 -20.29 32.18
N LEU A 88 -8.38 -19.44 31.75
CA LEU A 88 -9.66 -19.85 31.17
C LEU A 88 -9.78 -19.35 29.71
N PRO A 89 -10.46 -20.10 28.82
CA PRO A 89 -10.78 -19.65 27.47
C PRO A 89 -11.57 -18.34 27.45
N ALA A 90 -11.24 -17.46 26.51
CA ALA A 90 -11.95 -16.20 26.27
C ALA A 90 -12.06 -15.94 24.76
N LYS A 91 -13.24 -15.58 24.26
CA LYS A 91 -13.37 -15.06 22.88
C LYS A 91 -13.37 -13.55 22.93
N ARG A 92 -12.54 -12.94 22.08
CA ARG A 92 -12.51 -11.49 21.86
C ARG A 92 -12.72 -11.20 20.39
N PHE A 93 -13.51 -10.17 20.11
CA PHE A 93 -13.70 -9.68 18.74
C PHE A 93 -14.09 -8.20 18.77
N MET A 94 -13.71 -7.49 17.70
CA MET A 94 -14.02 -6.08 17.53
C MET A 94 -15.44 -5.93 16.99
N LEU A 95 -16.19 -5.02 17.59
CA LEU A 95 -17.54 -4.64 17.18
C LEU A 95 -17.54 -3.15 16.86
N VAL A 96 -17.84 -2.80 15.62
CA VAL A 96 -18.04 -1.42 15.23
C VAL A 96 -19.35 -0.93 15.83
N ILE A 97 -19.37 0.32 16.26
CA ILE A 97 -20.56 1.00 16.78
C ILE A 97 -20.82 2.28 15.97
N PRO A 98 -22.04 2.86 16.04
CA PRO A 98 -22.32 4.09 15.32
C PRO A 98 -21.33 5.23 15.69
N PRO A 99 -20.99 6.15 14.77
CA PRO A 99 -19.93 7.15 14.94
C PRO A 99 -19.98 7.97 16.24
N ASN A 100 -21.19 8.33 16.68
CA ASN A 100 -21.42 9.15 17.87
C ASN A 100 -22.05 8.36 19.02
N ALA A 101 -22.15 7.03 18.90
CA ALA A 101 -22.76 6.22 19.95
C ALA A 101 -21.91 6.20 21.22
N GLU A 102 -22.55 6.40 22.36
CA GLU A 102 -22.02 6.06 23.67
C GLU A 102 -22.65 4.76 24.14
N VAL A 103 -21.85 3.85 24.68
CA VAL A 103 -22.36 2.59 25.22
C VAL A 103 -23.05 2.90 26.55
N ARG A 104 -24.36 2.65 26.61
CA ARG A 104 -25.18 2.92 27.80
C ARG A 104 -25.15 1.74 28.77
N GLU A 105 -25.38 0.54 28.25
CA GLU A 105 -25.61 -0.66 29.05
C GLU A 105 -25.31 -1.92 28.25
N ILE A 106 -24.84 -2.96 28.95
CA ILE A 106 -24.76 -4.33 28.44
C ILE A 106 -25.61 -5.24 29.33
N ASN A 107 -26.47 -6.05 28.70
CA ASN A 107 -27.41 -6.92 29.39
C ASN A 107 -27.31 -8.35 28.87
N VAL A 108 -27.04 -9.30 29.77
CA VAL A 108 -27.24 -10.73 29.46
C VAL A 108 -28.73 -11.04 29.54
N ILE A 109 -29.34 -11.35 28.40
CA ILE A 109 -30.77 -11.62 28.23
C ILE A 109 -31.09 -13.07 28.56
N GLU A 110 -30.22 -13.99 28.15
CA GLU A 110 -30.43 -15.44 28.31
C GLU A 110 -29.08 -16.11 28.53
N ASP A 111 -29.04 -17.06 29.47
CA ASP A 111 -27.84 -17.85 29.78
C ASP A 111 -28.23 -19.31 30.07
N ASN A 112 -27.52 -20.25 29.44
CA ASN A 112 -27.60 -21.67 29.72
C ASN A 112 -26.32 -22.13 30.43
N ILE A 113 -26.41 -22.24 31.75
CA ILE A 113 -25.30 -22.60 32.63
C ILE A 113 -25.33 -24.09 32.99
N VAL A 114 -24.19 -24.76 32.85
CA VAL A 114 -23.95 -26.11 33.33
C VAL A 114 -22.82 -26.07 34.36
N SER A 115 -23.15 -26.32 35.62
CA SER A 115 -22.17 -26.37 36.70
C SER A 115 -21.59 -27.77 36.88
N SER A 116 -20.30 -27.85 37.21
CA SER A 116 -19.63 -29.11 37.53
C SER A 116 -18.56 -28.91 38.59
N ASP A 117 -18.41 -29.87 39.50
CA ASP A 117 -17.46 -29.85 40.60
C ASP A 117 -16.23 -30.71 40.28
N GLY A 118 -15.16 -30.57 41.06
CA GLY A 118 -13.96 -31.41 41.00
C GLY A 118 -12.90 -30.94 40.01
N TYR A 119 -13.00 -29.71 39.50
CA TYR A 119 -11.99 -29.13 38.61
C TYR A 119 -11.05 -28.21 39.37
N LYS A 120 -9.75 -28.28 39.04
CA LYS A 120 -8.74 -27.36 39.56
C LYS A 120 -8.06 -26.68 38.38
N ILE A 121 -8.39 -25.43 38.09
CA ILE A 121 -7.92 -24.81 36.85
C ILE A 121 -6.44 -24.41 36.95
N TYR A 122 -5.65 -24.73 35.92
CA TYR A 122 -4.24 -24.38 35.86
C TYR A 122 -4.06 -22.85 35.85
N PRO A 123 -3.19 -22.28 36.70
CA PRO A 123 -2.98 -20.84 36.70
C PRO A 123 -2.19 -20.40 35.46
N PHE A 124 -2.51 -19.23 34.91
CA PHE A 124 -1.70 -18.63 33.86
C PHE A 124 -0.31 -18.32 34.43
N GLN A 125 0.73 -18.86 33.78
CA GLN A 125 2.11 -18.72 34.24
C GLN A 125 2.70 -17.39 33.77
N GLU A 126 3.74 -16.93 34.46
CA GLU A 126 4.49 -15.76 34.02
C GLU A 126 5.07 -16.01 32.62
N PRO A 127 4.88 -15.09 31.65
CA PRO A 127 5.46 -15.24 30.33
C PRO A 127 6.98 -15.33 30.41
N CYS A 128 7.54 -16.35 29.80
CA CYS A 128 8.97 -16.58 29.82
C CYS A 128 9.67 -15.60 28.87
N LEU A 129 10.53 -14.74 29.40
CA LEU A 129 11.44 -13.92 28.60
C LEU A 129 12.27 -14.82 27.66
N GLU A 130 12.52 -14.44 26.41
CA GLU A 130 13.56 -15.17 25.65
C GLU A 130 14.93 -14.92 26.29
N GLY A 131 15.74 -15.97 26.38
CA GLY A 131 17.05 -15.98 27.03
C GLY A 131 17.04 -16.52 28.46
N GLU A 132 15.88 -16.70 29.07
CA GLU A 132 15.75 -17.19 30.46
C GLU A 132 14.97 -18.50 30.53
N ILE A 133 15.25 -19.38 31.49
CA ILE A 133 14.43 -20.58 31.76
C ILE A 133 13.71 -20.35 33.08
N TYR A 134 12.40 -20.15 33.05
CA TYR A 134 11.58 -20.06 34.26
C TYR A 134 11.06 -21.45 34.64
N GLU A 135 11.63 -22.03 35.70
CA GLU A 135 11.16 -23.28 36.30
C GLU A 135 10.16 -23.05 37.46
N LYS A 136 9.77 -21.79 37.71
CA LYS A 136 8.94 -21.45 38.88
C LYS A 136 7.45 -21.49 38.53
N PHE A 137 6.76 -22.50 39.05
CA PHE A 137 5.30 -22.50 39.09
C PHE A 137 4.77 -21.31 39.90
N THR A 138 3.92 -20.51 39.27
CA THR A 138 3.30 -19.32 39.85
C THR A 138 1.81 -19.54 40.02
N ILE A 139 1.35 -19.40 41.26
CA ILE A 139 -0.06 -19.48 41.65
C ILE A 139 -0.35 -18.38 42.68
N ASN A 140 -1.45 -17.67 42.48
CA ASN A 140 -1.92 -16.68 43.44
C ASN A 140 -2.70 -17.40 44.54
N GLU A 141 -2.00 -17.82 45.59
CA GLU A 141 -2.58 -18.61 46.70
C GLU A 141 -3.78 -17.91 47.37
N THR A 142 -3.72 -16.57 47.50
CA THR A 142 -4.83 -15.79 48.07
C THR A 142 -6.07 -15.89 47.20
N PHE A 143 -5.90 -15.82 45.88
CA PHE A 143 -6.99 -15.97 44.93
C PHE A 143 -7.50 -17.42 44.90
N TYR A 144 -6.62 -18.41 44.86
CA TYR A 144 -7.02 -19.83 44.84
C TYR A 144 -7.66 -20.30 46.16
N SER A 145 -7.56 -19.52 47.23
CA SER A 145 -8.28 -19.75 48.49
C SER A 145 -9.59 -18.97 48.61
N SER A 146 -9.98 -18.22 47.57
CA SER A 146 -11.15 -17.32 47.62
C SER A 146 -12.44 -17.98 47.13
N ASN A 147 -13.57 -17.59 47.71
CA ASN A 147 -14.90 -18.11 47.35
C ASN A 147 -15.61 -17.17 46.37
N ILE A 148 -15.01 -16.95 45.20
CA ILE A 148 -15.56 -16.11 44.13
C ILE A 148 -15.53 -16.89 42.82
N PHE A 149 -16.48 -16.62 41.91
CA PHE A 149 -16.38 -17.07 40.53
C PHE A 149 -15.53 -16.10 39.72
N TYR A 150 -14.65 -16.64 38.87
CA TYR A 150 -13.78 -15.86 38.00
C TYR A 150 -13.83 -16.36 36.54
N PRO A 151 -13.91 -15.44 35.56
CA PRO A 151 -14.15 -14.01 35.74
C PRO A 151 -15.53 -13.76 36.36
N GLU A 152 -15.72 -12.60 37.00
CA GLU A 152 -16.98 -12.27 37.67
C GLU A 152 -18.10 -12.03 36.65
N GLU A 153 -17.79 -11.28 35.59
CA GLU A 153 -18.66 -11.07 34.44
C GLU A 153 -18.42 -12.13 33.37
N ILE A 154 -19.47 -12.54 32.66
CA ILE A 154 -19.39 -13.50 31.55
C ILE A 154 -19.31 -12.84 30.17
N VAL A 155 -19.64 -11.55 30.09
CA VAL A 155 -19.44 -10.70 28.91
C VAL A 155 -18.94 -9.33 29.37
N GLU A 156 -17.90 -8.83 28.71
CA GLU A 156 -17.27 -7.54 29.03
C GLU A 156 -17.04 -6.73 27.75
N LEU A 157 -17.13 -5.40 27.87
CA LEU A 157 -16.81 -4.45 26.79
C LEU A 157 -15.59 -3.62 27.15
N SER A 158 -14.71 -3.38 26.17
CA SER A 158 -13.68 -2.36 26.31
C SER A 158 -14.29 -0.95 26.34
N GLN A 159 -13.49 0.03 26.75
CA GLN A 159 -13.79 1.41 26.41
C GLN A 159 -13.84 1.58 24.88
N PRO A 160 -14.73 2.43 24.34
CA PRO A 160 -14.73 2.74 22.91
C PRO A 160 -13.41 3.37 22.47
N PHE A 161 -12.92 2.96 21.31
CA PHE A 161 -11.71 3.47 20.67
C PHE A 161 -11.96 3.78 19.20
N LEU A 162 -11.02 4.50 18.57
CA LEU A 162 -11.00 4.64 17.11
C LEU A 162 -10.06 3.59 16.52
N PHE A 163 -10.57 2.85 15.55
CA PHE A 163 -9.81 1.94 14.71
C PHE A 163 -9.84 2.47 13.29
N HIS A 164 -8.75 3.13 12.87
CA HIS A 164 -8.61 3.74 11.54
C HIS A 164 -9.77 4.70 11.17
N GLY A 165 -10.25 5.46 12.16
CA GLY A 165 -11.34 6.43 12.02
C GLY A 165 -12.75 5.88 12.27
N ILE A 166 -12.91 4.57 12.45
CA ILE A 166 -14.16 3.92 12.85
C ILE A 166 -14.22 3.75 14.36
N LYS A 167 -15.37 4.07 14.98
CA LYS A 167 -15.57 3.86 16.42
C LYS A 167 -15.94 2.40 16.69
N ALA A 168 -15.20 1.75 17.58
CA ALA A 168 -15.37 0.34 17.90
C ALA A 168 -15.22 0.06 19.40
N VAL A 169 -15.70 -1.11 19.82
CA VAL A 169 -15.46 -1.72 21.14
C VAL A 169 -14.99 -3.15 20.95
N TYR A 170 -14.19 -3.66 21.88
CA TYR A 170 -13.93 -5.09 21.98
C TYR A 170 -14.99 -5.74 22.86
N VAL A 171 -15.58 -6.83 22.39
CA VAL A 171 -16.44 -7.71 23.17
C VAL A 171 -15.60 -8.90 23.63
N SER A 172 -15.56 -9.16 24.93
CA SER A 172 -14.98 -10.37 25.52
C SER A 172 -16.09 -11.27 26.06
N ILE A 173 -16.13 -12.53 25.62
CA ILE A 173 -17.07 -13.55 26.10
C ILE A 173 -16.29 -14.62 26.86
N TYR A 174 -16.72 -14.91 28.08
CA TYR A 174 -16.12 -15.86 28.99
C TYR A 174 -17.07 -17.05 29.22
N PRO A 175 -16.95 -18.13 28.43
CA PRO A 175 -17.88 -19.27 28.50
C PRO A 175 -17.69 -20.12 29.77
N LEU A 176 -16.63 -19.88 30.54
CA LEU A 176 -16.30 -20.61 31.75
C LEU A 176 -16.04 -19.63 32.89
N GLN A 177 -16.69 -19.85 34.03
CA GLN A 177 -16.29 -19.28 35.31
C GLN A 177 -15.77 -20.37 36.23
N PHE A 178 -14.78 -20.07 37.06
CA PHE A 178 -14.22 -21.00 38.03
C PHE A 178 -14.24 -20.40 39.44
N ASN A 179 -14.69 -21.18 40.41
CA ASN A 179 -14.57 -20.90 41.84
C ASN A 179 -13.51 -21.81 42.45
N PRO A 180 -12.36 -21.26 42.90
CA PRO A 180 -11.23 -22.07 43.33
C PRO A 180 -11.42 -22.70 44.72
N LEU A 181 -12.13 -22.05 45.66
CA LEU A 181 -12.40 -22.67 46.96
C LEU A 181 -13.34 -23.88 46.84
N LEU A 182 -14.32 -23.79 45.94
CA LEU A 182 -15.31 -24.85 45.72
C LEU A 182 -14.84 -25.91 44.71
N ASN A 183 -13.73 -25.70 44.01
CA ASN A 183 -13.30 -26.50 42.85
C ASN A 183 -14.43 -26.70 41.83
N LYS A 184 -15.16 -25.62 41.56
CA LYS A 184 -16.41 -25.64 40.78
C LYS A 184 -16.28 -24.77 39.55
N ILE A 185 -16.69 -25.30 38.40
CA ILE A 185 -16.83 -24.55 37.15
C ILE A 185 -18.30 -24.30 36.84
N ASN A 186 -18.57 -23.16 36.22
CA ASN A 186 -19.82 -22.85 35.54
C ASN A 186 -19.50 -22.73 34.05
N PHE A 187 -20.13 -23.57 33.23
CA PHE A 187 -20.01 -23.52 31.78
C PHE A 187 -21.27 -22.90 31.19
N HIS A 188 -21.15 -21.67 30.69
CA HIS A 188 -22.17 -20.94 29.94
C HIS A 188 -22.18 -21.43 28.48
N ARG A 189 -23.01 -22.44 28.21
CA ARG A 189 -23.11 -23.12 26.90
C ARG A 189 -23.77 -22.26 25.85
N TYR A 190 -24.68 -21.38 26.28
CA TYR A 190 -25.35 -20.43 25.44
C TYR A 190 -25.47 -19.12 26.20
N ILE A 191 -25.02 -18.02 25.61
CA ILE A 191 -25.15 -16.67 26.16
C ILE A 191 -25.80 -15.82 25.07
N LYS A 192 -26.90 -15.13 25.40
CA LYS A 192 -27.48 -14.06 24.58
C LYS A 192 -27.40 -12.76 25.35
N PHE A 193 -26.82 -11.73 24.74
CA PHE A 193 -26.68 -10.43 25.36
C PHE A 193 -26.98 -9.29 24.37
N GLU A 194 -27.33 -8.13 24.92
CA GLU A 194 -27.64 -6.90 24.20
C GLU A 194 -26.71 -5.79 24.67
N ILE A 195 -26.19 -5.03 23.70
CA ILE A 195 -25.44 -3.80 23.91
C ILE A 195 -26.34 -2.65 23.48
N GLN A 196 -26.65 -1.74 24.39
CA GLN A 196 -27.50 -0.58 24.12
C GLN A 196 -26.64 0.69 23.96
N PHE A 197 -27.02 1.53 23.01
CA PHE A 197 -26.35 2.79 22.71
C PHE A 197 -27.23 3.99 23.03
N GLU A 198 -26.61 5.05 23.51
CA GLU A 198 -27.14 6.39 23.39
C GLU A 198 -26.55 7.02 22.14
N ASN A 199 -27.39 7.35 21.16
CA ASN A 199 -26.94 7.89 19.89
C ASN A 199 -28.05 8.65 19.17
N GLU A 200 -27.70 9.75 18.52
CA GLU A 200 -28.56 10.38 17.53
C GLU A 200 -28.27 9.78 16.16
N LYS A 201 -29.33 9.48 15.39
CA LYS A 201 -29.16 8.99 14.02
C LYS A 201 -28.48 10.06 13.17
N THR A 202 -27.30 9.75 12.66
CA THR A 202 -26.47 10.64 11.83
C THR A 202 -26.33 10.13 10.41
N ASN A 203 -25.81 10.98 9.52
CA ASN A 203 -25.38 10.57 8.18
C ASN A 203 -24.18 9.61 8.28
N LEU A 204 -23.96 8.84 7.20
CA LEU A 204 -22.77 7.99 7.07
C LEU A 204 -21.50 8.82 7.29
N LYS A 205 -20.59 8.31 8.11
CA LYS A 205 -19.25 8.89 8.24
C LYS A 205 -18.34 8.30 7.16
N SER A 206 -17.84 9.16 6.28
CA SER A 206 -16.87 8.77 5.24
C SER A 206 -15.49 8.49 5.84
N ILE A 207 -14.86 7.40 5.40
CA ILE A 207 -13.53 6.93 5.81
C ILE A 207 -12.70 6.63 4.56
N SER A 208 -11.37 6.74 4.68
CA SER A 208 -10.46 6.43 3.58
C SER A 208 -10.65 4.98 3.09
N PRO A 209 -10.81 4.74 1.77
CA PRO A 209 -10.97 3.40 1.18
C PRO A 209 -9.73 2.51 1.35
N ILE A 210 -8.59 3.08 1.76
CA ILE A 210 -7.38 2.31 2.10
C ILE A 210 -7.66 1.33 3.25
N TRP A 211 -8.58 1.67 4.15
CA TRP A 211 -8.85 0.89 5.35
C TRP A 211 -9.87 -0.23 5.17
N GLU A 212 -10.61 -0.26 4.07
CA GLU A 212 -11.77 -1.16 3.90
C GLU A 212 -11.41 -2.63 4.17
N ASN A 213 -10.37 -3.14 3.51
CA ASN A 213 -9.96 -4.55 3.67
C ASN A 213 -9.53 -4.89 5.11
N ILE A 214 -8.86 -3.97 5.80
CA ILE A 214 -8.39 -4.19 7.17
C ILE A 214 -9.55 -4.16 8.14
N ILE A 215 -10.49 -3.25 7.96
CA ILE A 215 -11.69 -3.19 8.80
C ILE A 215 -12.55 -4.43 8.56
N ASP A 216 -12.82 -4.80 7.30
CA ASP A 216 -13.60 -6.00 6.96
C ASP A 216 -12.97 -7.30 7.53
N ALA A 217 -11.64 -7.37 7.65
CA ALA A 217 -10.95 -8.51 8.24
C ALA A 217 -11.06 -8.59 9.77
N ASN A 218 -11.26 -7.47 10.47
CA ASN A 218 -11.21 -7.40 11.93
C ASN A 218 -12.56 -7.30 12.61
N VAL A 219 -13.54 -6.75 11.91
CA VAL A 219 -14.84 -6.40 12.47
C VAL A 219 -15.78 -7.57 12.41
N PHE A 220 -16.47 -7.83 13.52
CA PHE A 220 -17.41 -8.94 13.61
C PHE A 220 -18.77 -8.63 12.99
N ASN A 221 -19.22 -7.36 13.00
CA ASN A 221 -20.52 -6.94 12.51
C ASN A 221 -20.48 -6.33 11.12
N ASN A 222 -21.03 -7.01 10.11
CA ASN A 222 -21.11 -6.50 8.74
C ASN A 222 -22.07 -5.31 8.54
N GLY A 223 -23.03 -5.09 9.46
CA GLY A 223 -24.00 -4.00 9.32
C GLY A 223 -23.41 -2.61 9.55
N TYR A 224 -22.14 -2.52 9.96
CA TYR A 224 -21.42 -1.25 10.12
C TYR A 224 -21.37 -0.39 8.86
N LYS A 225 -21.48 -0.99 7.66
CA LYS A 225 -21.59 -0.27 6.37
C LYS A 225 -22.89 0.57 6.26
N LYS A 226 -23.80 0.47 7.23
CA LYS A 226 -24.96 1.38 7.42
C LYS A 226 -24.62 2.65 8.19
N TRP A 227 -23.42 2.73 8.78
CA TRP A 227 -22.93 3.84 9.60
C TRP A 227 -21.68 4.51 9.02
N TYR A 228 -20.89 3.76 8.26
CA TYR A 228 -19.67 4.23 7.63
C TYR A 228 -19.68 3.94 6.12
N SER A 229 -19.10 4.84 5.33
CA SER A 229 -18.83 4.66 3.92
C SER A 229 -17.33 4.73 3.64
N PHE A 230 -16.86 3.96 2.66
CA PHE A 230 -15.46 3.95 2.23
C PHE A 230 -15.28 4.76 0.95
N GLU A 231 -15.78 5.99 1.00
CA GLU A 231 -15.71 6.93 -0.10
C GLU A 231 -14.91 8.15 0.33
N ARG A 232 -14.24 8.78 -0.62
CA ARG A 232 -13.61 10.08 -0.39
C ARG A 232 -14.47 11.17 -0.98
N GLU A 233 -14.57 12.29 -0.27
CA GLU A 233 -14.97 13.52 -0.91
C GLU A 233 -13.96 13.86 -2.02
N ASN A 234 -14.46 14.28 -3.18
CA ASN A 234 -13.66 14.60 -4.37
C ASN A 234 -12.86 15.90 -4.16
N ALA A 235 -11.91 15.89 -3.24
CA ALA A 235 -10.89 16.92 -3.16
C ALA A 235 -10.00 16.81 -4.41
N LYS A 236 -9.76 17.93 -5.10
CA LYS A 236 -8.83 17.98 -6.23
C LYS A 236 -7.44 17.61 -5.72
N LYS A 237 -6.96 16.41 -6.07
CA LYS A 237 -5.56 16.01 -5.78
C LYS A 237 -4.63 16.90 -6.59
N ILE A 238 -3.53 17.32 -5.98
CA ILE A 238 -2.49 18.12 -6.64
C ILE A 238 -1.21 17.29 -6.67
N PHE A 239 -0.55 17.24 -7.82
CA PHE A 239 0.76 16.60 -7.93
C PHE A 239 1.86 17.50 -7.34
N SER A 240 1.83 17.67 -6.02
CA SER A 240 2.89 18.32 -5.25
C SER A 240 3.26 17.45 -4.07
N ILE A 241 4.57 17.25 -3.88
CA ILE A 241 5.13 16.53 -2.74
C ILE A 241 5.45 17.44 -1.55
N ASN A 242 5.38 18.77 -1.71
CA ASN A 242 5.75 19.71 -0.66
C ASN A 242 4.52 20.40 -0.06
N ILE A 243 4.61 20.73 1.23
CA ILE A 243 3.61 21.51 1.96
C ILE A 243 4.23 22.83 2.39
N ILE A 244 3.51 23.94 2.18
CA ILE A 244 4.00 25.28 2.52
C ILE A 244 3.74 25.62 4.00
N ASN A 245 2.52 25.36 4.49
CA ASN A 245 2.10 25.60 5.87
C ASN A 245 1.45 24.33 6.42
N LEU A 246 2.04 23.73 7.45
CA LEU A 246 1.57 22.49 8.06
C LEU A 246 0.25 22.66 8.83
N THR A 247 -0.06 23.89 9.25
CA THR A 247 -1.29 24.26 9.97
C THR A 247 -2.45 24.69 9.06
N ASP A 248 -2.32 24.53 7.75
CA ASP A 248 -3.45 24.72 6.83
C ASP A 248 -4.40 23.51 6.90
N VAL A 249 -5.66 23.76 7.27
CA VAL A 249 -6.71 22.72 7.33
C VAL A 249 -7.09 22.18 5.95
N ASN A 250 -6.74 22.88 4.86
CA ASN A 250 -6.98 22.43 3.49
C ASN A 250 -5.94 21.44 2.97
N ASN A 251 -4.90 21.15 3.76
CA ASN A 251 -3.91 20.15 3.39
C ASN A 251 -4.55 18.77 3.22
N THR A 252 -3.95 17.96 2.34
CA THR A 252 -4.38 16.59 2.04
C THR A 252 -3.15 15.69 1.89
N ALA A 253 -3.23 14.47 2.44
CA ALA A 253 -2.24 13.43 2.20
C ALA A 253 -2.84 12.04 2.42
N ASP A 254 -2.46 11.07 1.59
CA ASP A 254 -2.66 9.64 1.79
C ASP A 254 -1.47 9.05 2.52
N TYR A 255 -0.30 9.56 2.16
CA TYR A 255 1.01 9.08 2.56
C TYR A 255 1.87 10.27 2.98
N LEU A 256 2.28 10.30 4.24
CA LEU A 256 3.10 11.36 4.80
C LEU A 256 4.51 10.85 5.13
N ILE A 257 5.51 11.39 4.47
CA ILE A 257 6.93 11.15 4.75
C ILE A 257 7.42 12.23 5.70
N ILE A 258 7.95 11.84 6.85
CA ILE A 258 8.61 12.74 7.79
C ILE A 258 10.10 12.42 7.76
N THR A 259 10.92 13.40 7.42
CA THR A 259 12.36 13.18 7.17
C THR A 259 13.23 14.26 7.78
N ASN A 260 14.44 13.89 8.18
CA ASN A 260 15.50 14.87 8.37
C ASN A 260 15.79 15.58 7.02
N ASP A 261 16.03 16.90 7.07
CA ASP A 261 16.24 17.75 5.90
C ASP A 261 17.35 17.24 4.96
N ASN A 262 18.41 16.62 5.51
CA ASN A 262 19.52 16.09 4.71
C ASN A 262 19.10 14.95 3.78
N PHE A 263 18.10 14.15 4.17
CA PHE A 263 17.65 12.97 3.42
C PHE A 263 16.56 13.29 2.39
N TYR A 264 16.06 14.54 2.36
CA TYR A 264 15.00 14.95 1.45
C TYR A 264 15.27 14.58 -0.02
N PRO A 265 16.44 14.88 -0.62
CA PRO A 265 16.66 14.59 -2.04
C PRO A 265 16.56 13.10 -2.38
N SER A 266 17.03 12.23 -1.48
CA SER A 266 17.07 10.78 -1.66
C SER A 266 15.72 10.10 -1.47
N ILE A 267 14.78 10.70 -0.72
CA ILE A 267 13.44 10.12 -0.53
C ILE A 267 12.42 10.54 -1.61
N VAL A 268 12.70 11.62 -2.35
CA VAL A 268 11.82 12.11 -3.45
C VAL A 268 11.45 11.03 -4.48
N PRO A 269 12.34 10.13 -4.93
CA PRO A 269 11.99 9.06 -5.87
C PRO A 269 10.87 8.14 -5.33
N LEU A 270 10.92 7.78 -4.04
CA LEU A 270 9.89 6.95 -3.42
C LEU A 270 8.56 7.71 -3.36
N ALA A 271 8.58 8.98 -2.95
CA ALA A 271 7.38 9.81 -2.90
C ALA A 271 6.68 9.90 -4.27
N LYS A 272 7.45 10.16 -5.33
CA LYS A 272 6.92 10.20 -6.71
C LYS A 272 6.36 8.86 -7.15
N TRP A 273 6.98 7.76 -6.77
CA TRP A 273 6.47 6.42 -7.05
C TRP A 273 5.13 6.16 -6.34
N LYS A 274 4.99 6.53 -5.06
CA LYS A 274 3.71 6.42 -4.33
C LYS A 274 2.60 7.27 -4.96
N MET A 275 2.91 8.46 -5.46
CA MET A 275 1.96 9.26 -6.26
C MET A 275 1.52 8.55 -7.53
N LYS A 276 2.44 7.92 -8.26
CA LYS A 276 2.12 7.11 -9.44
C LYS A 276 1.25 5.90 -9.11
N LYS A 277 1.37 5.33 -7.90
CA LYS A 277 0.47 4.27 -7.40
C LYS A 277 -0.92 4.80 -6.98
N GLY A 278 -1.16 6.11 -7.04
CA GLY A 278 -2.44 6.75 -6.73
C GLY A 278 -2.55 7.35 -5.33
N LEU A 279 -1.47 7.31 -4.53
CA LEU A 279 -1.43 7.84 -3.18
C LEU A 279 -0.94 9.29 -3.20
N GLU A 280 -1.79 10.23 -2.79
CA GLU A 280 -1.36 11.61 -2.59
C GLU A 280 -0.27 11.65 -1.51
N THR A 281 0.97 11.95 -1.92
CA THR A 281 2.14 11.80 -1.05
C THR A 281 2.76 13.15 -0.74
N LYS A 282 3.03 13.43 0.53
CA LYS A 282 3.70 14.66 0.98
C LYS A 282 4.96 14.32 1.77
N ILE A 283 5.99 15.14 1.61
CA ILE A 283 7.23 15.09 2.38
C ILE A 283 7.27 16.34 3.28
N VAL A 284 7.52 16.12 4.56
CA VAL A 284 7.67 17.16 5.57
C VAL A 284 9.01 16.99 6.26
N ASN A 285 9.81 18.06 6.23
CA ASN A 285 11.11 18.09 6.90
C ASN A 285 10.96 18.38 8.39
N LEU A 286 11.85 17.82 9.21
CA LEU A 286 11.86 18.08 10.65
C LEU A 286 12.06 19.56 10.99
N THR A 287 12.90 20.28 10.23
CA THR A 287 13.07 21.73 10.44
C THR A 287 11.75 22.50 10.26
N GLN A 288 10.91 22.08 9.31
CA GLN A 288 9.59 22.71 9.13
C GLN A 288 8.68 22.44 10.33
N ILE A 289 8.62 21.19 10.80
CA ILE A 289 7.83 20.82 11.98
C ILE A 289 8.25 21.65 13.20
N TYR A 290 9.55 21.76 13.48
CA TYR A 290 10.05 22.48 14.64
C TYR A 290 9.89 24.01 14.55
N ASN A 291 9.73 24.55 13.35
CA ASN A 291 9.43 25.97 13.16
C ASN A 291 7.94 26.29 13.37
N GLU A 292 7.04 25.35 13.04
CA GLU A 292 5.59 25.57 13.08
C GLU A 292 4.91 25.01 14.35
N PHE A 293 5.53 24.03 15.02
CA PHE A 293 5.04 23.43 16.27
C PHE A 293 6.03 23.66 17.41
N PRO A 294 5.56 24.01 18.63
CA PRO A 294 6.46 24.26 19.76
C PRO A 294 7.33 23.05 20.16
N GLY A 295 8.61 23.30 20.37
CA GLY A 295 9.60 22.31 20.82
C GLY A 295 10.43 21.71 19.69
N ASN A 296 11.34 20.79 20.04
CA ASN A 296 12.24 20.13 19.10
C ASN A 296 12.51 18.68 19.54
N ASN A 297 11.44 17.94 19.83
CA ASN A 297 11.51 16.59 20.38
C ASN A 297 10.45 15.68 19.73
N ASN A 298 10.40 14.44 20.20
CA ASN A 298 9.43 13.44 19.75
C ASN A 298 7.97 13.88 19.96
N TYR A 299 7.64 14.59 21.04
CA TYR A 299 6.30 15.14 21.26
C TYR A 299 5.94 16.22 20.23
N THR A 300 6.88 17.05 19.80
CA THR A 300 6.62 18.04 18.73
C THR A 300 6.25 17.36 17.42
N ILE A 301 6.96 16.29 17.04
CA ILE A 301 6.62 15.47 15.87
C ILE A 301 5.25 14.83 16.04
N LYS A 302 4.97 14.26 17.22
CA LYS A 302 3.66 13.66 17.53
C LYS A 302 2.53 14.68 17.43
N ASN A 303 2.72 15.88 17.96
CA ASN A 303 1.73 16.95 17.91
C ASN A 303 1.42 17.37 16.48
N PHE A 304 2.45 17.45 15.62
CA PHE A 304 2.24 17.68 14.19
C PHE A 304 1.42 16.55 13.54
N ILE A 305 1.78 15.29 13.78
CA ILE A 305 1.04 14.15 13.22
C ILE A 305 -0.41 14.15 13.71
N SER A 306 -0.63 14.38 15.01
CA SER A 306 -1.97 14.52 15.60
C SER A 306 -2.73 15.69 14.98
N TYR A 307 -2.07 16.81 14.69
CA TYR A 307 -2.70 17.93 14.00
C TYR A 307 -3.13 17.53 12.59
N ALA A 308 -2.23 16.95 11.80
CA ALA A 308 -2.52 16.50 10.44
C ALA A 308 -3.68 15.49 10.41
N TYR A 309 -3.68 14.51 11.31
CA TYR A 309 -4.75 13.52 11.40
C TYR A 309 -6.11 14.11 11.77
N ASN A 310 -6.15 15.09 12.67
CA ASN A 310 -7.41 15.63 13.18
C ASN A 310 -7.95 16.84 12.39
N ASN A 311 -7.10 17.57 11.64
CA ASN A 311 -7.47 18.89 11.10
C ASN A 311 -7.24 19.05 9.59
N TRP A 312 -6.44 18.19 8.95
CA TRP A 312 -6.31 18.25 7.49
C TRP A 312 -7.59 17.72 6.81
N SER A 313 -7.93 18.30 5.66
CA SER A 313 -9.10 17.92 4.87
C SER A 313 -9.05 16.45 4.44
N VAL A 314 -7.85 15.93 4.20
CA VAL A 314 -7.61 14.48 4.07
C VAL A 314 -6.45 14.09 4.98
N ALA A 315 -6.77 13.34 6.03
CA ALA A 315 -5.80 12.80 6.98
C ALA A 315 -4.93 11.69 6.34
N PRO A 316 -3.62 11.65 6.65
CA PRO A 316 -2.74 10.58 6.18
C PRO A 316 -3.19 9.23 6.73
N SER A 317 -3.21 8.22 5.85
CA SER A 317 -3.42 6.81 6.24
C SER A 317 -2.08 6.11 6.51
N TYR A 318 -1.03 6.53 5.81
CA TYR A 318 0.34 6.04 5.96
C TYR A 318 1.28 7.14 6.47
N ILE A 319 2.20 6.76 7.35
CA ILE A 319 3.33 7.59 7.78
C ILE A 319 4.62 6.81 7.66
N LEU A 320 5.60 7.40 6.97
CA LEU A 320 6.95 6.87 6.86
C LEU A 320 7.94 7.81 7.54
N LEU A 321 8.68 7.27 8.51
CA LEU A 321 9.73 7.99 9.23
C LEU A 321 11.09 7.70 8.58
N ILE A 322 11.83 8.75 8.22
CA ILE A 322 13.16 8.65 7.60
C ILE A 322 14.24 9.21 8.53
N GLY A 323 15.10 8.32 9.00
CA GLY A 323 16.23 8.63 9.87
C GLY A 323 16.33 7.67 11.04
N ASP A 324 17.56 7.42 11.49
CA ASP A 324 17.82 6.76 12.76
C ASP A 324 17.48 7.70 13.94
N VAL A 325 17.48 7.21 15.19
CA VAL A 325 17.04 7.92 16.41
C VAL A 325 17.78 9.24 16.67
N GLU A 326 19.00 9.36 16.16
CA GLU A 326 19.82 10.57 16.23
C GLU A 326 19.42 11.65 15.20
N TYR A 327 18.74 11.27 14.12
CA TYR A 327 18.22 12.18 13.09
C TYR A 327 16.71 12.41 13.21
N LEU A 328 15.95 11.40 13.63
CA LEU A 328 14.51 11.42 13.85
C LEU A 328 14.22 10.61 15.13
N PRO A 329 13.96 11.27 16.28
CA PRO A 329 13.85 10.59 17.57
C PRO A 329 12.72 9.57 17.60
N THR A 330 12.85 8.55 18.45
CA THR A 330 11.76 7.62 18.79
C THR A 330 11.12 8.01 20.13
N ASN A 331 10.19 7.22 20.64
CA ASN A 331 9.66 7.34 21.99
C ASN A 331 10.05 6.14 22.86
N TYR A 332 9.88 6.27 24.18
CA TYR A 332 10.13 5.19 25.14
C TYR A 332 8.84 4.79 25.84
N GLY A 333 8.44 3.54 25.66
CA GLY A 333 7.22 2.95 26.20
C GLY A 333 7.41 2.25 27.55
N LEU A 334 6.55 1.27 27.81
CA LEU A 334 6.64 0.35 28.95
C LEU A 334 8.03 -0.29 29.00
N SER A 335 8.56 -0.48 30.20
CA SER A 335 9.93 -0.97 30.44
C SER A 335 11.04 -0.18 29.74
N GLY A 336 10.79 1.04 29.26
CA GLY A 336 11.77 1.84 28.53
C GLY A 336 12.12 1.28 27.15
N CYS A 337 11.22 0.49 26.53
CA CYS A 337 11.42 0.03 25.16
C CYS A 337 11.31 1.19 24.17
N ALA A 338 12.24 1.28 23.23
CA ALA A 338 12.10 2.19 22.10
C ALA A 338 10.87 1.78 21.27
N THR A 339 10.03 2.74 20.91
CA THR A 339 8.78 2.48 20.21
C THR A 339 8.36 3.64 19.33
N ASP A 340 8.05 3.31 18.08
CA ASP A 340 7.42 4.24 17.15
C ASP A 340 5.89 4.15 17.18
N LEU A 341 5.28 3.16 17.86
CA LEU A 341 3.82 3.07 18.06
C LEU A 341 3.26 4.39 18.64
N PHE A 342 4.07 5.08 19.44
CA PHE A 342 3.77 6.41 19.94
C PHE A 342 3.35 7.39 18.85
N TYR A 343 3.91 7.32 17.64
CA TYR A 343 3.56 8.20 16.53
C TYR A 343 2.21 7.86 15.87
N SER A 344 1.75 6.62 15.98
CA SER A 344 0.50 6.17 15.36
C SER A 344 -0.72 6.15 16.29
N THR A 345 -0.58 6.23 17.62
CA THR A 345 -1.71 6.28 18.57
C THR A 345 -2.22 7.72 18.77
N LEU A 346 -3.08 8.21 17.88
CA LEU A 346 -3.41 9.63 17.66
C LEU A 346 -4.73 10.08 18.29
N TYR A 347 -5.55 9.12 18.72
CA TYR A 347 -6.84 9.37 19.38
C TYR A 347 -7.01 8.50 20.62
N GLY A 348 -7.77 9.00 21.61
CA GLY A 348 -8.12 8.23 22.80
C GLY A 348 -6.93 7.97 23.74
N ASN A 349 -7.12 7.02 24.66
CA ASN A 349 -6.13 6.57 25.65
C ASN A 349 -5.73 5.10 25.44
N ASP A 350 -6.04 4.52 24.28
CA ASP A 350 -5.66 3.17 23.90
C ASP A 350 -4.27 3.15 23.22
N TYR A 351 -3.88 1.97 22.73
CA TYR A 351 -2.59 1.73 22.09
C TYR A 351 -2.74 1.09 20.70
N PHE A 352 -3.93 1.20 20.11
CA PHE A 352 -4.17 0.77 18.73
C PHE A 352 -3.68 1.86 17.77
N PRO A 353 -2.98 1.49 16.68
CA PRO A 353 -2.52 2.47 15.70
C PRO A 353 -3.70 3.03 14.89
N ASP A 354 -3.80 4.36 14.83
CA ASP A 354 -4.76 5.08 13.98
C ASP A 354 -4.28 5.19 12.53
N VAL A 355 -2.97 5.10 12.30
CA VAL A 355 -2.30 5.21 11.00
C VAL A 355 -1.26 4.10 10.84
N MET A 356 -1.02 3.67 9.61
CA MET A 356 -0.01 2.67 9.28
C MET A 356 1.37 3.30 9.31
N LEU A 357 2.27 2.72 10.09
CA LEU A 357 3.58 3.29 10.36
C LEU A 357 4.72 2.38 9.90
N GLY A 358 5.76 2.98 9.34
CA GLY A 358 7.03 2.32 9.06
C GLY A 358 8.21 3.27 9.24
N ARG A 359 9.39 2.70 9.47
CA ARG A 359 10.65 3.46 9.58
C ARG A 359 11.68 2.95 8.58
N ILE A 360 12.30 3.88 7.87
CA ILE A 360 13.58 3.68 7.18
C ILE A 360 14.65 4.33 8.07
N SER A 361 15.30 3.51 8.91
CA SER A 361 16.35 3.96 9.82
C SER A 361 17.65 4.10 9.06
N VAL A 362 18.19 5.31 8.98
CA VAL A 362 19.33 5.68 8.11
C VAL A 362 20.10 6.86 8.69
N LYS A 363 21.39 6.91 8.37
CA LYS A 363 22.35 7.94 8.80
C LYS A 363 22.89 8.77 7.63
N THR A 364 22.74 8.28 6.40
CA THR A 364 23.29 8.92 5.20
C THR A 364 22.30 8.86 4.03
N CYS A 365 22.47 9.75 3.04
CA CYS A 365 21.70 9.71 1.80
C CYS A 365 21.93 8.43 0.99
N GLU A 366 23.13 7.86 1.05
CA GLU A 366 23.47 6.59 0.38
C GLU A 366 22.65 5.42 0.94
N GLU A 367 22.48 5.36 2.26
CA GLU A 367 21.61 4.36 2.89
C GLU A 367 20.13 4.56 2.50
N VAL A 368 19.66 5.80 2.38
CA VAL A 368 18.31 6.10 1.85
C VAL A 368 18.20 5.58 0.42
N ASP A 369 19.17 5.89 -0.44
CA ASP A 369 19.18 5.49 -1.85
C ASP A 369 19.17 3.96 -1.99
N ILE A 370 19.93 3.23 -1.17
CA ILE A 370 19.93 1.76 -1.14
C ILE A 370 18.53 1.21 -0.87
N ILE A 371 17.86 1.70 0.18
CA ILE A 371 16.55 1.20 0.58
C ILE A 371 15.48 1.62 -0.44
N VAL A 372 15.48 2.87 -0.89
CA VAL A 372 14.55 3.39 -1.91
C VAL A 372 14.66 2.62 -3.22
N ASN A 373 15.88 2.37 -3.70
CA ASN A 373 16.12 1.61 -4.93
C ASN A 373 15.64 0.16 -4.79
N LYS A 374 15.84 -0.47 -3.62
CA LYS A 374 15.32 -1.81 -3.34
C LYS A 374 13.78 -1.84 -3.32
N THR A 375 13.15 -0.89 -2.63
CA THR A 375 11.68 -0.79 -2.55
C THR A 375 11.06 -0.57 -3.92
N ILE A 376 11.50 0.44 -4.67
CA ILE A 376 10.99 0.70 -6.03
C ILE A 376 11.31 -0.47 -6.95
N GLY A 377 12.52 -1.04 -6.85
CA GLY A 377 12.94 -2.21 -7.61
C GLY A 377 12.01 -3.40 -7.38
N TYR A 378 11.69 -3.73 -6.13
CA TYR A 378 10.80 -4.83 -5.76
C TYR A 378 9.36 -4.63 -6.23
N GLU A 379 8.81 -3.41 -6.09
CA GLU A 379 7.44 -3.10 -6.47
C GLU A 379 7.24 -2.96 -7.98
N LYS A 380 8.19 -2.33 -8.67
CA LYS A 380 8.07 -1.98 -10.10
C LYS A 380 8.70 -3.01 -11.03
N ASN A 381 9.83 -3.58 -10.64
CA ASN A 381 10.62 -4.48 -11.46
C ASN A 381 10.88 -5.79 -10.69
N PRO A 382 9.89 -6.68 -10.51
CA PRO A 382 10.10 -7.93 -9.78
C PRO A 382 11.17 -8.82 -10.45
N TYR A 383 11.91 -9.61 -9.65
CA TYR A 383 12.92 -10.54 -10.15
C TYR A 383 12.28 -11.85 -10.64
N LEU A 384 12.27 -12.08 -11.95
CA LEU A 384 11.51 -13.16 -12.60
C LEU A 384 12.37 -14.25 -13.28
N GLU A 385 13.69 -14.18 -13.18
CA GLU A 385 14.59 -15.19 -13.77
C GLU A 385 14.50 -16.52 -13.01
N GLU A 386 14.59 -16.50 -11.67
CA GLU A 386 14.50 -17.71 -10.81
C GLU A 386 13.18 -17.79 -10.03
N ARG A 387 12.04 -17.85 -10.71
CA ARG A 387 10.68 -17.71 -10.13
C ARG A 387 10.35 -18.60 -8.92
N ALA A 388 11.06 -19.71 -8.72
CA ALA A 388 10.85 -20.59 -7.57
C ALA A 388 11.07 -19.87 -6.22
N TRP A 389 11.89 -18.80 -6.18
CA TRP A 389 12.19 -18.07 -4.96
C TRP A 389 10.92 -17.53 -4.27
N TYR A 390 9.90 -17.10 -5.05
CA TYR A 390 8.60 -16.62 -4.55
C TYR A 390 7.81 -17.66 -3.73
N LYS A 391 8.16 -18.94 -3.84
CA LYS A 391 7.50 -20.03 -3.10
C LYS A 391 8.39 -20.66 -2.04
N ASN A 392 9.67 -20.31 -1.97
CA ASN A 392 10.60 -20.92 -1.02
C ASN A 392 10.59 -20.16 0.30
N VAL A 393 10.38 -20.86 1.41
CA VAL A 393 10.32 -20.30 2.76
C VAL A 393 11.30 -21.04 3.64
N THR A 394 12.02 -20.31 4.50
CA THR A 394 12.81 -20.91 5.58
C THR A 394 12.13 -20.59 6.90
N VAL A 395 11.95 -21.62 7.74
CA VAL A 395 11.45 -21.49 9.11
C VAL A 395 12.50 -22.09 10.03
N PHE A 396 13.22 -21.24 10.75
CA PHE A 396 14.16 -21.68 11.77
C PHE A 396 13.50 -21.64 13.14
N TYR A 397 13.71 -22.69 13.94
CA TYR A 397 13.22 -22.76 15.30
C TYR A 397 14.28 -23.33 16.25
N GLY A 398 14.34 -22.81 17.47
CA GLY A 398 15.15 -23.41 18.53
C GLY A 398 14.50 -24.68 19.10
N THR A 399 15.28 -25.52 19.77
CA THR A 399 14.77 -26.72 20.45
C THR A 399 14.63 -26.61 21.96
N GLU A 400 15.14 -25.52 22.57
CA GLU A 400 15.08 -25.32 24.03
C GLU A 400 13.63 -25.30 24.55
N ARG A 401 12.68 -24.83 23.73
CA ARG A 401 11.27 -24.68 24.11
C ARG A 401 10.34 -25.42 23.15
N PRO A 402 9.43 -26.29 23.66
CA PRO A 402 8.47 -27.00 22.81
C PRO A 402 7.57 -26.08 21.97
N ARG A 403 7.25 -24.88 22.49
CA ARG A 403 6.39 -23.91 21.78
C ARG A 403 7.01 -23.39 20.48
N TRP A 404 8.33 -23.26 20.40
CA TRP A 404 8.99 -22.81 19.17
C TRP A 404 8.77 -23.80 18.02
N LEU A 405 8.88 -25.11 18.30
CA LEU A 405 8.52 -26.15 17.35
C LEU A 405 7.02 -26.12 16.99
N GLN A 406 6.14 -25.84 17.95
CA GLN A 406 4.69 -25.71 17.67
C GLN A 406 4.40 -24.55 16.72
N THR A 407 5.05 -23.39 16.93
CA THR A 407 4.96 -22.23 16.03
C THR A 407 5.48 -22.58 14.64
N ALA A 408 6.64 -23.23 14.54
CA ALA A 408 7.21 -23.66 13.27
C ALA A 408 6.32 -24.68 12.54
N ASN A 409 5.75 -25.65 13.25
CA ASN A 409 4.80 -26.61 12.71
C ASN A 409 3.52 -25.94 12.23
N PHE A 410 3.01 -24.92 12.95
CA PHE A 410 1.86 -24.15 12.49
C PHE A 410 2.17 -23.48 11.16
N ILE A 411 3.29 -22.75 11.07
CA ILE A 411 3.67 -21.99 9.87
C ILE A 411 3.86 -22.93 8.68
N GLU A 412 4.57 -24.06 8.88
CA GLU A 412 4.78 -25.08 7.84
C GLU A 412 3.46 -25.62 7.30
N ASN A 413 2.57 -26.08 8.18
CA ASN A 413 1.27 -26.63 7.77
C ASN A 413 0.38 -25.56 7.13
N PHE A 414 0.37 -24.36 7.68
CA PHE A 414 -0.45 -23.26 7.19
C PHE A 414 -0.02 -22.85 5.78
N LEU A 415 1.28 -22.60 5.56
CA LEU A 415 1.83 -22.25 4.25
C LEU A 415 1.77 -23.41 3.24
N GLY A 416 1.81 -24.65 3.71
CA GLY A 416 1.57 -25.83 2.88
C GLY A 416 0.20 -25.80 2.17
N ASN A 417 -0.84 -25.24 2.82
CA ASN A 417 -2.16 -25.05 2.21
C ASN A 417 -2.16 -24.01 1.07
N TYR A 418 -1.13 -23.16 1.00
CA TYR A 418 -0.95 -22.13 -0.03
C TYR A 418 0.18 -22.49 -1.03
N SER A 419 0.57 -23.76 -1.09
CA SER A 419 1.57 -24.29 -2.03
C SER A 419 2.97 -23.64 -1.92
N TYR A 420 3.37 -23.25 -0.71
CA TYR A 420 4.74 -22.81 -0.41
C TYR A 420 5.64 -23.99 -0.06
N ASN A 421 6.89 -23.93 -0.50
CA ASN A 421 7.94 -24.88 -0.19
C ASN A 421 8.65 -24.45 1.11
N VAL A 422 8.19 -24.99 2.24
CA VAL A 422 8.75 -24.66 3.54
C VAL A 422 9.93 -25.58 3.86
N THR A 423 11.09 -24.99 4.09
CA THR A 423 12.27 -25.65 4.67
C THR A 423 12.34 -25.29 6.14
N LYS A 424 11.84 -26.20 6.99
CA LYS A 424 11.86 -26.06 8.45
C LYS A 424 13.07 -26.80 9.04
N TRP A 425 13.87 -26.15 9.89
CA TRP A 425 15.03 -26.77 10.53
C TRP A 425 15.46 -26.06 11.83
N ASN A 426 16.28 -26.72 12.64
CA ASN A 426 16.76 -26.23 13.95
C ASN A 426 18.30 -26.22 14.11
N GLU A 427 18.78 -25.80 15.28
CA GLU A 427 20.21 -25.68 15.62
C GLU A 427 21.04 -26.96 15.53
N TYR A 428 20.45 -28.14 15.32
CA TYR A 428 21.18 -29.40 15.12
C TYR A 428 21.22 -29.87 13.66
N GLU A 429 20.53 -29.14 12.78
CA GLU A 429 20.32 -29.53 11.37
C GLU A 429 21.08 -28.63 10.40
N GLY A 430 21.74 -27.58 10.87
CA GLY A 430 22.57 -26.69 10.06
C GLY A 430 23.20 -25.56 10.87
N ASP A 431 23.95 -24.70 10.18
CA ASP A 431 24.76 -23.62 10.78
C ASP A 431 24.56 -22.29 10.03
N THR A 432 25.38 -21.29 10.40
CA THR A 432 25.46 -19.99 9.72
C THR A 432 25.65 -20.12 8.21
N SER A 433 26.43 -21.10 7.75
CA SER A 433 26.69 -21.34 6.32
C SER A 433 25.44 -21.85 5.61
N ARG A 434 24.69 -22.76 6.24
CA ARG A 434 23.40 -23.21 5.73
C ARG A 434 22.43 -22.03 5.62
N MET A 435 22.27 -21.24 6.68
CA MET A 435 21.38 -20.06 6.68
C MET A 435 21.73 -19.11 5.53
N ALA A 436 23.01 -18.72 5.41
CA ALA A 436 23.48 -17.86 4.32
C ALA A 436 23.20 -18.46 2.93
N SER A 437 23.46 -19.77 2.76
CA SER A 437 23.24 -20.45 1.48
C SER A 437 21.76 -20.49 1.08
N GLU A 438 20.85 -20.69 2.04
CA GLU A 438 19.40 -20.70 1.80
C GLU A 438 18.91 -19.31 1.40
N ILE A 439 19.37 -18.26 2.09
CA ILE A 439 19.03 -16.87 1.76
C ILE A 439 19.57 -16.50 0.37
N ASN A 440 20.85 -16.81 0.08
CA ASN A 440 21.48 -16.56 -1.21
C ASN A 440 20.81 -17.30 -2.37
N ALA A 441 20.30 -18.52 -2.12
CA ALA A 441 19.49 -19.26 -3.09
C ALA A 441 18.14 -18.58 -3.37
N GLY A 442 17.64 -17.75 -2.45
CA GLY A 442 16.41 -16.99 -2.56
C GLY A 442 15.30 -17.55 -1.68
N ARG A 443 14.81 -16.71 -0.77
CA ARG A 443 13.65 -16.99 0.10
C ARG A 443 12.65 -15.87 -0.04
N PHE A 444 11.37 -16.23 -0.04
CA PHE A 444 10.29 -15.26 -0.06
C PHE A 444 9.92 -14.82 1.36
N PHE A 445 9.74 -15.78 2.25
CA PHE A 445 9.61 -15.54 3.68
C PHE A 445 10.77 -16.19 4.44
N LEU A 446 11.23 -15.49 5.46
CA LEU A 446 12.16 -16.01 6.46
C LEU A 446 11.53 -15.80 7.83
N ASN A 447 11.16 -16.89 8.48
CA ASN A 447 10.69 -16.85 9.87
C ASN A 447 11.77 -17.40 10.78
N TYR A 448 12.05 -16.65 11.83
CA TYR A 448 13.02 -17.03 12.83
C TYR A 448 12.37 -17.02 14.22
N ARG A 449 12.48 -18.16 14.92
CA ARG A 449 11.93 -18.34 16.26
C ARG A 449 12.90 -19.05 17.20
N GLU A 450 13.74 -18.27 17.84
CA GLU A 450 14.67 -18.69 18.90
C GLU A 450 15.04 -17.42 19.70
N HIS A 451 16.17 -17.40 20.42
CA HIS A 451 16.77 -16.24 21.04
C HIS A 451 17.36 -15.27 20.00
N GLY A 452 17.47 -14.01 20.40
CA GLY A 452 17.94 -12.93 19.56
C GLY A 452 18.86 -12.00 20.34
N SER A 453 19.57 -11.16 19.61
CA SER A 453 20.45 -10.14 20.15
C SER A 453 20.35 -8.88 19.28
N PRO A 454 20.86 -7.72 19.75
CA PRO A 454 20.88 -6.50 18.96
C PRO A 454 21.57 -6.66 17.60
N THR A 455 22.45 -7.64 17.43
CA THR A 455 23.30 -7.80 16.24
C THR A 455 23.12 -9.13 15.53
N GLY A 456 22.13 -9.95 15.92
CA GLY A 456 21.94 -11.25 15.27
C GLY A 456 21.05 -12.25 15.97
N TRP A 457 20.92 -13.37 15.29
CA TRP A 457 20.21 -14.57 15.69
C TRP A 457 21.15 -15.59 16.30
N TYR A 458 20.75 -16.20 17.41
CA TYR A 458 21.46 -17.31 18.00
C TYR A 458 21.01 -18.64 17.38
N MET A 459 21.93 -19.58 17.20
CA MET A 459 21.61 -20.85 16.53
C MET A 459 22.19 -22.00 17.33
N GLY A 460 22.13 -21.91 18.66
CA GLY A 460 22.55 -22.97 19.56
C GLY A 460 23.99 -23.43 19.33
N GLY A 461 24.20 -24.74 19.43
CA GLY A 461 25.48 -25.40 19.15
C GLY A 461 25.99 -25.26 17.71
N SER A 462 25.24 -24.61 16.82
CA SER A 462 25.61 -24.30 15.43
C SER A 462 26.04 -22.85 15.20
N GLY A 463 26.24 -22.09 16.27
CA GLY A 463 26.78 -20.72 16.23
C GLY A 463 25.68 -19.67 16.25
N GLY A 464 25.77 -18.70 15.34
CA GLY A 464 24.77 -17.65 15.18
C GLY A 464 24.92 -16.95 13.83
N PHE A 465 23.90 -16.19 13.45
CA PHE A 465 23.84 -15.45 12.20
C PHE A 465 23.71 -13.96 12.51
N TYR A 466 24.79 -13.20 12.28
CA TYR A 466 24.98 -11.84 12.79
C TYR A 466 25.09 -10.80 11.69
N ASN A 467 25.19 -9.53 12.07
CA ASN A 467 25.34 -8.38 11.15
C ASN A 467 26.41 -8.62 10.06
N ALA A 468 27.56 -9.22 10.41
CA ALA A 468 28.61 -9.51 9.44
C ALA A 468 28.20 -10.55 8.38
N ASP A 469 27.39 -11.53 8.76
CA ASP A 469 26.87 -12.56 7.85
C ASP A 469 25.82 -11.96 6.90
N VAL A 470 24.96 -11.08 7.41
CA VAL A 470 24.01 -10.29 6.58
C VAL A 470 24.77 -9.44 5.56
N MET A 471 25.85 -8.78 5.99
CA MET A 471 26.70 -7.98 5.11
C MET A 471 27.47 -8.82 4.08
N ALA A 472 27.61 -10.12 4.29
CA ALA A 472 28.20 -11.05 3.34
C ALA A 472 27.19 -11.69 2.37
N LEU A 473 25.89 -11.43 2.53
CA LEU A 473 24.86 -11.98 1.64
C LEU A 473 25.01 -11.46 0.20
N VAL A 474 24.68 -12.35 -0.74
CA VAL A 474 24.72 -12.14 -2.19
C VAL A 474 23.39 -12.58 -2.84
N ASN A 475 22.28 -12.46 -2.11
CA ASN A 475 20.94 -12.81 -2.59
C ASN A 475 20.39 -11.83 -3.65
N GLY A 476 21.08 -10.71 -3.89
CA GLY A 476 20.75 -9.75 -4.93
C GLY A 476 19.30 -9.26 -4.79
N ARG A 477 18.52 -9.42 -5.87
CA ARG A 477 17.11 -8.98 -5.93
C ARG A 477 16.11 -9.99 -5.36
N LYS A 478 16.56 -11.13 -4.84
CA LYS A 478 15.71 -12.13 -4.16
C LYS A 478 15.58 -11.72 -2.69
N LEU A 479 14.78 -10.69 -2.44
CA LEU A 479 14.67 -10.00 -1.15
C LEU A 479 13.53 -10.60 -0.30
N PRO A 480 13.82 -11.36 0.78
CA PRO A 480 12.79 -11.91 1.66
C PRO A 480 12.09 -10.84 2.48
N VAL A 481 10.87 -11.16 2.90
CA VAL A 481 10.23 -10.58 4.09
C VAL A 481 10.69 -11.38 5.31
N VAL A 482 11.27 -10.69 6.30
CA VAL A 482 11.88 -11.31 7.47
C VAL A 482 11.02 -11.06 8.71
N PHE A 483 10.42 -12.14 9.23
CA PHE A 483 9.71 -12.16 10.50
C PHE A 483 10.67 -12.63 11.61
N SER A 484 11.35 -11.68 12.23
CA SER A 484 12.27 -11.92 13.35
C SER A 484 11.53 -11.84 14.68
N THR A 485 10.72 -12.87 14.97
CA THR A 485 9.92 -12.93 16.20
C THR A 485 10.76 -13.39 17.39
N THR A 486 11.63 -12.50 17.85
CA THR A 486 12.61 -12.75 18.92
C THR A 486 13.08 -11.43 19.56
N CYS A 487 13.84 -11.52 20.65
CA CYS A 487 14.40 -10.40 21.39
C CYS A 487 15.33 -9.53 20.54
N ASP A 488 15.34 -8.23 20.84
CA ASP A 488 16.42 -7.26 20.56
C ASP A 488 16.80 -7.01 19.09
N THR A 489 16.32 -7.80 18.13
CA THR A 489 16.72 -7.68 16.73
C THR A 489 16.25 -6.39 16.05
N GLY A 490 15.31 -5.68 16.66
CA GLY A 490 14.86 -4.34 16.28
C GLY A 490 15.22 -3.26 17.29
N TRP A 491 16.29 -3.42 18.08
CA TRP A 491 16.76 -2.45 19.08
C TRP A 491 17.26 -1.15 18.42
N LEU A 492 16.30 -0.35 17.94
CA LEU A 492 16.50 0.86 17.15
C LEU A 492 17.41 1.91 17.81
N ASP A 493 17.40 2.00 19.14
CA ASP A 493 18.25 2.92 19.92
C ASP A 493 19.55 2.27 20.46
N TYR A 494 20.03 1.20 19.82
CA TYR A 494 21.25 0.51 20.25
C TYR A 494 22.50 1.38 20.00
N SER A 495 23.17 1.78 21.06
CA SER A 495 24.22 2.82 20.99
C SER A 495 25.59 2.35 20.47
N TYR A 496 25.80 1.04 20.29
CA TYR A 496 27.10 0.49 19.90
C TYR A 496 27.24 0.28 18.39
N SER A 497 26.15 -0.01 17.69
CA SER A 497 26.10 -0.24 16.24
C SER A 497 24.66 -0.17 15.74
N ASP A 498 24.47 -0.21 14.42
CA ASP A 498 23.17 -0.53 13.84
C ASP A 498 22.67 -1.89 14.38
N CYS A 499 21.39 -1.96 14.69
CA CYS A 499 20.76 -3.21 15.10
C CYS A 499 20.55 -4.14 13.90
N PHE A 500 20.23 -5.40 14.18
CA PHE A 500 20.15 -6.45 13.18
C PHE A 500 19.15 -6.10 12.06
N GLY A 501 17.96 -5.63 12.42
CA GLY A 501 16.94 -5.20 11.44
C GLY A 501 17.41 -4.07 10.53
N GLU A 502 18.16 -3.10 11.05
CA GLU A 502 18.73 -2.02 10.25
C GLU A 502 19.76 -2.55 9.24
N VAL A 503 20.64 -3.46 9.66
CA VAL A 503 21.66 -4.03 8.77
C VAL A 503 21.03 -4.83 7.62
N TRP A 504 19.95 -5.58 7.89
CA TRP A 504 19.18 -6.26 6.84
C TRP A 504 18.62 -5.30 5.79
N MET A 505 18.13 -4.14 6.24
CA MET A 505 17.57 -3.13 5.34
C MET A 505 18.65 -2.32 4.64
N LYS A 506 19.80 -2.04 5.28
CA LYS A 506 20.90 -1.26 4.70
C LYS A 506 21.85 -2.08 3.82
N LYS A 507 21.74 -3.41 3.81
CA LYS A 507 22.54 -4.26 2.90
C LYS A 507 22.25 -3.90 1.43
N GLU A 508 23.26 -3.36 0.74
CA GLU A 508 23.24 -3.13 -0.71
C GLU A 508 23.28 -4.48 -1.47
N ASP A 509 22.62 -4.57 -2.63
CA ASP A 509 22.58 -5.76 -3.49
C ASP A 509 22.24 -7.07 -2.73
N GLY A 510 21.26 -6.99 -1.83
CA GLY A 510 20.83 -8.11 -1.02
C GLY A 510 20.08 -7.68 0.24
N GLY A 511 20.15 -8.54 1.26
CA GLY A 511 19.43 -8.33 2.52
C GLY A 511 17.95 -8.62 2.36
N ALA A 512 17.10 -7.78 2.95
CA ALA A 512 15.64 -7.96 2.98
C ALA A 512 14.90 -6.82 2.29
N ILE A 513 13.62 -7.06 1.94
CA ILE A 513 12.69 -6.00 1.52
C ILE A 513 11.90 -5.44 2.69
N ALA A 514 11.68 -6.24 3.73
CA ALA A 514 11.04 -5.82 4.96
C ALA A 514 11.54 -6.65 6.14
N PHE A 515 11.67 -6.01 7.29
CA PHE A 515 12.08 -6.64 8.53
C PHE A 515 11.21 -6.15 9.68
N VAL A 516 10.81 -7.07 10.56
CA VAL A 516 10.18 -6.73 11.84
C VAL A 516 10.92 -7.42 12.97
N GLY A 517 11.20 -6.69 14.05
CA GLY A 517 11.87 -7.21 15.24
C GLY A 517 11.53 -6.43 16.50
N SER A 518 11.80 -7.05 17.66
CA SER A 518 11.58 -6.43 18.98
C SER A 518 12.70 -5.45 19.33
N SER A 519 12.35 -4.31 19.91
CA SER A 519 13.32 -3.30 20.37
C SER A 519 13.99 -3.63 21.70
N ARG A 520 13.47 -4.63 22.42
CA ARG A 520 13.93 -5.09 23.74
C ARG A 520 13.75 -6.60 23.90
N PRO A 521 14.12 -7.18 25.04
CA PRO A 521 13.80 -8.57 25.34
C PRO A 521 12.28 -8.80 25.31
N SER A 522 11.82 -9.73 24.47
CA SER A 522 10.41 -10.11 24.27
C SER A 522 10.08 -11.47 24.90
N TYR A 523 8.82 -11.89 24.78
CA TYR A 523 8.27 -13.01 25.57
C TYR A 523 7.74 -14.16 24.72
N THR A 524 8.07 -15.39 25.14
CA THR A 524 7.52 -16.60 24.51
C THR A 524 6.02 -16.70 24.77
N GLY A 525 5.27 -17.26 23.82
CA GLY A 525 3.82 -17.18 23.77
C GLY A 525 3.35 -15.96 22.96
N TYR A 526 3.74 -14.76 23.36
CA TYR A 526 3.37 -13.53 22.65
C TYR A 526 4.04 -13.47 21.26
N ASN A 527 5.35 -13.70 21.20
CA ASN A 527 6.10 -13.89 19.95
C ASN A 527 5.48 -14.96 19.03
N ASP A 528 4.95 -16.04 19.63
CA ASP A 528 4.39 -17.17 18.89
C ASP A 528 3.06 -16.78 18.23
N GLU A 529 2.16 -16.10 18.94
CA GLU A 529 0.90 -15.62 18.36
C GLU A 529 1.11 -14.48 17.37
N LEU A 530 2.12 -13.62 17.56
CA LEU A 530 2.54 -12.64 16.55
C LEU A 530 2.98 -13.33 15.25
N ALA A 531 3.89 -14.31 15.35
CA ALA A 531 4.39 -15.05 14.18
C ALA A 531 3.25 -15.71 13.39
N LYS A 532 2.31 -16.37 14.09
CA LYS A 532 1.12 -16.96 13.47
C LYS A 532 0.22 -15.88 12.86
N GLY A 533 0.03 -14.77 13.57
CA GLY A 533 -0.78 -13.64 13.16
C GLY A 533 -0.32 -12.99 11.86
N PHE A 534 0.99 -12.82 11.66
CA PHE A 534 1.53 -12.26 10.41
C PHE A 534 1.16 -13.09 9.19
N TYR A 535 1.23 -14.43 9.28
CA TYR A 535 0.83 -15.29 8.17
C TYR A 535 -0.68 -15.31 7.95
N LYS A 536 -1.48 -15.30 9.03
CA LYS A 536 -2.94 -15.18 8.91
C LYS A 536 -3.35 -13.85 8.27
N ALA A 537 -2.70 -12.75 8.63
CA ALA A 537 -2.95 -11.44 8.03
C ALA A 537 -2.77 -11.47 6.50
N ILE A 538 -1.69 -12.07 6.02
CA ILE A 538 -1.39 -12.15 4.59
C ILE A 538 -2.38 -13.08 3.86
N PHE A 539 -2.61 -14.27 4.39
CA PHE A 539 -3.21 -15.36 3.63
C PHE A 539 -4.68 -15.65 3.96
N THR A 540 -5.11 -15.35 5.19
CA THR A 540 -6.51 -15.44 5.62
C THR A 540 -7.22 -14.11 5.38
N ASP A 541 -6.63 -13.03 5.87
CA ASP A 541 -7.26 -11.70 5.87
C ASP A 541 -6.98 -10.92 4.58
N LYS A 542 -6.06 -11.41 3.74
CA LYS A 542 -5.67 -10.79 2.45
C LYS A 542 -5.18 -9.36 2.61
N ILE A 543 -4.50 -9.08 3.72
CA ILE A 543 -3.83 -7.82 3.98
C ILE A 543 -2.39 -7.95 3.47
N TYR A 544 -2.04 -7.15 2.47
CA TYR A 544 -0.76 -7.30 1.76
C TYR A 544 0.24 -6.18 2.03
N ASN A 545 -0.21 -5.01 2.49
CA ASN A 545 0.72 -3.95 2.88
C ASN A 545 1.40 -4.31 4.21
N PHE A 546 2.71 -4.08 4.31
CA PHE A 546 3.50 -4.59 5.43
C PHE A 546 3.05 -4.03 6.79
N ALA A 547 2.76 -2.72 6.88
CA ALA A 547 2.28 -2.14 8.14
C ALA A 547 0.96 -2.78 8.61
N GLY A 548 0.01 -2.99 7.70
CA GLY A 548 -1.24 -3.69 8.00
C GLY A 548 -1.02 -5.14 8.45
N VAL A 549 -0.03 -5.85 7.89
CA VAL A 549 0.34 -7.20 8.36
C VAL A 549 0.84 -7.16 9.81
N ILE A 550 1.66 -6.17 10.16
CA ILE A 550 2.18 -6.01 11.53
C ILE A 550 1.05 -5.68 12.50
N ASP A 551 0.21 -4.70 12.17
CA ASP A 551 -0.92 -4.29 13.01
C ASP A 551 -1.91 -5.45 13.20
N GLN A 552 -2.17 -6.21 12.14
CA GLN A 552 -3.03 -7.39 12.20
C GLN A 552 -2.44 -8.52 13.03
N GLY A 553 -1.12 -8.78 12.91
CA GLY A 553 -0.44 -9.75 13.77
C GLY A 553 -0.56 -9.39 15.25
N LYS A 554 -0.40 -8.10 15.58
CA LYS A 554 -0.61 -7.58 16.93
C LYS A 554 -2.05 -7.79 17.40
N LEU A 555 -3.06 -7.57 16.53
CA LEU A 555 -4.46 -7.83 16.85
C LEU A 555 -4.76 -9.31 17.07
N TYR A 556 -4.17 -10.23 16.30
CA TYR A 556 -4.29 -11.67 16.57
C TYR A 556 -3.77 -12.04 17.96
N MET A 557 -2.62 -11.51 18.34
CA MET A 557 -2.05 -11.68 19.68
C MET A 557 -2.95 -11.06 20.76
N TYR A 558 -3.50 -9.85 20.53
CA TYR A 558 -4.46 -9.21 21.43
C TYR A 558 -5.73 -10.05 21.60
N ASN A 559 -6.28 -10.58 20.52
CA ASN A 559 -7.47 -11.43 20.58
C ASN A 559 -7.22 -12.70 21.41
N TYR A 560 -6.00 -13.22 21.36
CA TYR A 560 -5.59 -14.36 22.16
C TYR A 560 -5.38 -14.02 23.64
N TYR A 561 -4.55 -13.03 23.97
CA TYR A 561 -4.16 -12.75 25.35
C TYR A 561 -5.04 -11.73 26.08
N GLY A 562 -5.78 -10.91 25.34
CA GLY A 562 -6.52 -9.78 25.87
C GLY A 562 -5.63 -8.60 26.24
N ASP A 563 -6.27 -7.57 26.81
CA ASP A 563 -5.55 -6.40 27.30
C ASP A 563 -4.80 -6.72 28.60
N GLY A 564 -3.50 -6.45 28.62
CA GLY A 564 -2.63 -6.76 29.74
C GLY A 564 -1.26 -6.14 29.57
N TYR A 565 -0.47 -6.10 30.65
CA TYR A 565 0.86 -5.48 30.65
C TYR A 565 1.76 -6.03 29.54
N TYR A 566 1.86 -7.36 29.43
CA TYR A 566 2.70 -8.01 28.42
C TYR A 566 2.18 -7.82 26.99
N THR A 567 0.87 -7.86 26.77
CA THR A 567 0.27 -7.55 25.46
C THR A 567 0.65 -6.13 25.02
N ARG A 568 0.48 -5.13 25.90
CA ARG A 568 0.81 -3.73 25.64
C ARG A 568 2.30 -3.51 25.39
N LEU A 569 3.15 -4.17 26.18
CA LEU A 569 4.60 -4.11 26.03
C LEU A 569 5.02 -4.69 24.67
N GLU A 570 4.48 -5.85 24.28
CA GLU A 570 4.79 -6.47 22.99
C GLU A 570 4.35 -5.62 21.79
N TYR A 571 3.17 -4.97 21.89
CA TYR A 571 2.70 -3.99 20.91
C TYR A 571 3.71 -2.86 20.68
N GLN A 572 4.33 -2.38 21.75
CA GLN A 572 5.28 -1.26 21.72
C GLN A 572 6.66 -1.70 21.22
N MET A 573 7.11 -2.91 21.56
CA MET A 573 8.46 -3.37 21.21
C MET A 573 8.65 -3.69 19.73
N TYR A 574 7.62 -4.18 19.03
CA TYR A 574 7.78 -4.61 17.64
C TYR A 574 7.80 -3.43 16.66
N ILE A 575 8.96 -3.20 16.06
CA ILE A 575 9.26 -2.12 15.10
C ILE A 575 9.30 -2.68 13.68
N SER A 576 8.65 -1.97 12.76
CA SER A 576 8.64 -2.23 11.32
C SER A 576 9.74 -1.42 10.63
N PHE A 577 10.74 -2.11 10.05
CA PHE A 577 11.81 -1.51 9.26
C PHE A 577 11.52 -1.68 7.78
N THR A 578 10.68 -0.80 7.23
CA THR A 578 10.40 -0.68 5.79
C THR A 578 9.44 0.50 5.55
N ASP A 579 9.17 0.77 4.28
CA ASP A 579 8.00 1.50 3.82
C ASP A 579 6.68 0.81 4.28
N PRO A 580 5.79 1.52 4.99
CA PRO A 580 4.55 0.94 5.51
C PRO A 580 3.57 0.45 4.44
N GLU A 581 3.58 1.06 3.25
CA GLU A 581 2.65 0.70 2.17
C GLU A 581 3.17 -0.44 1.30
N LEU A 582 4.46 -0.82 1.44
CA LEU A 582 5.07 -1.91 0.69
C LEU A 582 4.13 -3.11 0.62
N THR A 583 3.67 -3.41 -0.59
CA THR A 583 2.77 -4.54 -0.84
C THR A 583 3.60 -5.80 -1.05
N ILE A 584 3.45 -6.76 -0.12
CA ILE A 584 4.11 -8.05 -0.17
C ILE A 584 3.48 -8.87 -1.29
N TRP A 585 4.25 -9.39 -2.25
CA TRP A 585 3.74 -10.36 -3.22
C TRP A 585 3.20 -11.62 -2.51
N THR A 586 2.29 -12.37 -3.12
CA THR A 586 1.89 -13.69 -2.59
C THR A 586 1.98 -14.79 -3.64
N GLU A 587 2.25 -14.40 -4.87
CA GLU A 587 2.45 -15.25 -6.04
C GLU A 587 3.57 -14.65 -6.92
N VAL A 588 4.00 -15.41 -7.93
CA VAL A 588 4.91 -14.88 -8.96
C VAL A 588 4.18 -13.76 -9.72
N PRO A 589 4.68 -12.51 -9.75
CA PRO A 589 3.98 -11.41 -10.40
C PRO A 589 3.81 -11.63 -11.90
N THR A 590 2.62 -11.28 -12.42
CA THR A 590 2.30 -11.38 -13.86
C THR A 590 2.06 -10.02 -14.51
N PRO A 591 2.38 -9.83 -15.81
CA PRO A 591 2.17 -8.54 -16.48
C PRO A 591 0.68 -8.24 -16.66
N LEU A 592 0.35 -6.94 -16.63
CA LEU A 592 -0.95 -6.42 -17.04
C LEU A 592 -0.98 -6.17 -18.55
N ASN A 593 -2.14 -6.41 -19.17
CA ASN A 593 -2.47 -5.94 -20.50
C ASN A 593 -3.47 -4.78 -20.36
N VAL A 594 -3.01 -3.56 -20.67
CA VAL A 594 -3.76 -2.32 -20.47
C VAL A 594 -4.06 -1.68 -21.81
N SER A 595 -5.33 -1.36 -22.05
CA SER A 595 -5.81 -0.63 -23.24
C SER A 595 -6.37 0.73 -22.82
N HIS A 596 -5.97 1.78 -23.53
CA HIS A 596 -6.41 3.16 -23.30
C HIS A 596 -6.25 3.98 -24.59
N PRO A 597 -6.90 5.16 -24.73
CA PRO A 597 -6.66 6.06 -25.85
C PRO A 597 -5.16 6.42 -26.01
N PRO A 598 -4.63 6.47 -27.25
CA PRO A 598 -3.22 6.75 -27.50
C PRO A 598 -2.83 8.21 -27.31
N MET A 599 -3.81 9.13 -27.39
CA MET A 599 -3.68 10.56 -27.19
C MET A 599 -4.94 11.12 -26.52
N VAL A 600 -4.84 12.33 -25.96
CA VAL A 600 -5.98 13.10 -25.43
C VAL A 600 -5.82 14.57 -25.82
N PRO A 601 -6.83 15.23 -26.41
CA PRO A 601 -6.72 16.66 -26.70
C PRO A 601 -6.77 17.52 -25.42
N ILE A 602 -6.33 18.78 -25.52
CA ILE A 602 -6.61 19.80 -24.51
C ILE A 602 -8.13 19.99 -24.32
N GLY A 603 -8.56 20.29 -23.09
CA GLY A 603 -9.97 20.38 -22.71
C GLY A 603 -10.52 19.10 -22.09
N GLU A 604 -11.85 19.00 -22.03
CA GLU A 604 -12.56 17.93 -21.32
C GLU A 604 -12.86 16.74 -22.23
N HIS A 605 -12.28 15.58 -21.91
CA HIS A 605 -12.48 14.33 -22.65
C HIS A 605 -12.63 13.13 -21.72
N LEU A 606 -13.47 12.17 -22.12
CA LEU A 606 -13.54 10.88 -21.45
C LEU A 606 -12.32 10.04 -21.81
N PHE A 607 -11.66 9.49 -20.79
CA PHE A 607 -10.49 8.64 -20.92
C PHE A 607 -10.77 7.30 -20.23
N THR A 608 -11.12 6.28 -21.00
CA THR A 608 -11.43 4.94 -20.51
C THR A 608 -10.20 4.04 -20.57
N VAL A 609 -9.92 3.35 -19.48
CA VAL A 609 -8.83 2.37 -19.34
C VAL A 609 -9.44 1.00 -19.08
N ASN A 610 -9.06 0.00 -19.88
CA ASN A 610 -9.39 -1.40 -19.67
C ASN A 610 -8.13 -2.17 -19.22
N VAL A 611 -8.25 -2.95 -18.16
CA VAL A 611 -7.15 -3.71 -17.55
C VAL A 611 -7.49 -5.19 -17.55
N LYS A 612 -6.59 -5.99 -18.12
CA LYS A 612 -6.69 -7.45 -18.15
C LYS A 612 -5.39 -8.10 -17.69
N ALA A 613 -5.50 -9.32 -17.19
CA ALA A 613 -4.37 -10.22 -16.96
C ALA A 613 -4.75 -11.59 -17.52
N ASN A 614 -3.89 -12.17 -18.37
CA ASN A 614 -4.16 -13.45 -19.05
C ASN A 614 -5.55 -13.49 -19.74
N ASN A 615 -5.95 -12.40 -20.40
CA ASN A 615 -7.26 -12.18 -21.05
C ASN A 615 -8.49 -12.11 -20.12
N THR A 616 -8.31 -12.14 -18.80
CA THR A 616 -9.38 -11.94 -17.82
C THR A 616 -9.38 -10.49 -17.34
N PRO A 617 -10.54 -9.83 -17.23
CA PRO A 617 -10.66 -8.55 -16.55
C PRO A 617 -10.05 -8.56 -15.15
N VAL A 618 -9.33 -7.50 -14.79
CA VAL A 618 -8.82 -7.32 -13.42
C VAL A 618 -9.68 -6.28 -12.74
N GLU A 619 -10.52 -6.73 -11.82
CA GLU A 619 -11.29 -5.85 -10.93
C GLU A 619 -10.39 -5.21 -9.87
N ASN A 620 -10.73 -4.00 -9.43
CA ASN A 620 -10.04 -3.25 -8.38
C ASN A 620 -8.57 -2.90 -8.66
N ALA A 621 -8.11 -2.99 -9.91
CA ALA A 621 -6.83 -2.42 -10.31
C ALA A 621 -6.87 -0.90 -10.17
N THR A 622 -5.86 -0.31 -9.57
CA THR A 622 -5.76 1.15 -9.43
C THR A 622 -5.10 1.74 -10.66
N VAL A 623 -5.79 2.65 -11.32
CA VAL A 623 -5.33 3.42 -12.47
C VAL A 623 -5.13 4.87 -12.03
N THR A 624 -3.96 5.42 -12.32
CA THR A 624 -3.58 6.79 -11.97
C THR A 624 -3.12 7.54 -13.21
N LEU A 625 -3.70 8.73 -13.41
CA LEU A 625 -3.34 9.67 -14.48
C LEU A 625 -2.69 10.90 -13.86
N ILE A 626 -1.48 11.24 -14.30
CA ILE A 626 -0.71 12.39 -13.81
C ILE A 626 -0.20 13.22 -14.98
N LYS A 627 -0.46 14.53 -14.95
CA LYS A 627 0.17 15.51 -15.83
C LYS A 627 0.48 16.78 -15.05
N ASP A 628 1.78 17.02 -14.84
CA ASP A 628 2.31 18.19 -14.13
C ASP A 628 1.45 18.54 -12.91
N ASP A 629 1.06 19.80 -12.72
CA ASP A 629 0.14 20.27 -11.68
C ASP A 629 -1.34 20.31 -12.13
N GLU A 630 -1.64 19.91 -13.37
CA GLU A 630 -2.96 20.00 -13.99
C GLU A 630 -3.87 18.82 -13.62
N ILE A 631 -3.32 17.60 -13.69
CA ILE A 631 -4.08 16.36 -13.59
C ILE A 631 -3.43 15.45 -12.55
N PHE A 632 -4.21 15.06 -11.54
CA PHE A 632 -3.94 13.92 -10.69
C PHE A 632 -5.26 13.19 -10.42
N LEU A 633 -5.57 12.20 -11.25
CA LEU A 633 -6.79 11.39 -11.14
C LEU A 633 -6.43 9.96 -10.77
N THR A 634 -7.25 9.33 -9.95
CA THR A 634 -7.07 7.93 -9.55
C THR A 634 -8.43 7.25 -9.48
N GLY A 635 -8.52 6.04 -10.03
CA GLY A 635 -9.76 5.26 -10.11
C GLY A 635 -9.46 3.77 -10.01
N LYS A 636 -10.42 3.01 -9.50
CA LYS A 636 -10.37 1.54 -9.51
C LYS A 636 -11.15 1.00 -10.70
N THR A 637 -10.70 -0.12 -11.26
CA THR A 637 -11.44 -0.84 -12.28
C THR A 637 -12.64 -1.58 -11.71
N ASP A 638 -13.73 -1.63 -12.46
CA ASP A 638 -14.91 -2.43 -12.16
C ASP A 638 -14.69 -3.92 -12.49
N SER A 639 -15.75 -4.74 -12.32
CA SER A 639 -15.73 -6.18 -12.62
C SER A 639 -15.44 -6.54 -14.09
N GLU A 640 -15.58 -5.58 -15.01
CA GLU A 640 -15.23 -5.73 -16.43
C GLU A 640 -13.81 -5.23 -16.73
N GLY A 641 -13.09 -4.78 -15.70
CA GLY A 641 -11.73 -4.27 -15.79
C GLY A 641 -11.67 -2.84 -16.31
N ASN A 642 -12.78 -2.11 -16.31
CA ASN A 642 -12.87 -0.76 -16.85
C ASN A 642 -12.82 0.30 -15.76
N THR A 643 -12.20 1.44 -16.06
CA THR A 643 -12.38 2.69 -15.30
C THR A 643 -12.36 3.85 -16.27
N THR A 644 -13.16 4.89 -16.02
CA THR A 644 -13.29 6.05 -16.92
C THR A 644 -13.08 7.34 -16.15
N PHE A 645 -12.22 8.19 -16.69
CA PHE A 645 -11.92 9.51 -16.14
C PHE A 645 -12.49 10.60 -17.05
N LEU A 646 -12.95 11.70 -16.45
CA LEU A 646 -13.09 12.97 -17.17
C LEU A 646 -11.77 13.72 -17.05
N VAL A 647 -10.95 13.66 -18.09
CA VAL A 647 -9.66 14.35 -18.16
C VAL A 647 -9.89 15.77 -18.65
N ASN A 648 -9.35 16.76 -17.93
CA ASN A 648 -9.40 18.17 -18.33
C ASN A 648 -7.97 18.73 -18.44
N ALA A 649 -7.32 18.52 -19.59
CA ALA A 649 -5.93 18.94 -19.80
C ALA A 649 -5.86 20.42 -20.22
N GLN A 650 -4.98 21.21 -19.61
CA GLN A 650 -4.88 22.66 -19.87
C GLN A 650 -3.74 23.01 -20.85
N SER A 651 -2.75 22.14 -20.98
CA SER A 651 -1.62 22.35 -21.90
C SER A 651 -1.21 21.07 -22.63
N ILE A 652 -0.54 21.23 -23.77
CA ILE A 652 0.08 20.11 -24.50
C ILE A 652 1.20 19.48 -23.67
N GLY A 653 1.53 18.21 -23.92
CA GLY A 653 2.62 17.53 -23.22
C GLY A 653 2.35 16.04 -22.99
N ASN A 654 2.84 15.51 -21.88
CA ASN A 654 2.71 14.09 -21.56
C ASN A 654 1.79 13.87 -20.36
N LEU A 655 0.76 13.05 -20.55
CA LEU A 655 -0.04 12.48 -19.48
C LEU A 655 0.51 11.08 -19.13
N SER A 656 1.05 10.92 -17.93
CA SER A 656 1.52 9.63 -17.42
C SER A 656 0.32 8.80 -16.96
N ILE A 657 0.21 7.56 -17.45
CA ILE A 657 -0.69 6.54 -16.93
C ILE A 657 0.11 5.49 -16.16
N THR A 658 -0.33 5.16 -14.95
CA THR A 658 0.18 4.04 -14.15
C THR A 658 -0.98 3.13 -13.75
N VAL A 659 -0.80 1.82 -13.88
CA VAL A 659 -1.77 0.82 -13.41
C VAL A 659 -1.07 -0.16 -12.46
N VAL A 660 -1.63 -0.32 -11.27
CA VAL A 660 -1.15 -1.27 -10.26
C VAL A 660 -2.26 -2.20 -9.79
N SER A 661 -1.91 -3.45 -9.54
CA SER A 661 -2.79 -4.46 -8.94
C SER A 661 -1.95 -5.49 -8.20
N HIS A 662 -2.49 -6.06 -7.12
CA HIS A 662 -1.80 -7.06 -6.31
C HIS A 662 -1.36 -8.26 -7.16
N ASN A 663 -0.13 -8.76 -6.95
CA ASN A 663 0.50 -9.82 -7.77
C ASN A 663 0.63 -9.52 -9.27
N HIS A 664 0.58 -8.25 -9.67
CA HIS A 664 0.83 -7.86 -11.06
C HIS A 664 1.97 -6.86 -11.19
N ILE A 665 2.75 -7.01 -12.25
CA ILE A 665 3.80 -6.06 -12.62
C ILE A 665 3.11 -4.74 -13.01
N PRO A 666 3.49 -3.60 -12.41
CA PRO A 666 2.92 -2.31 -12.78
C PRO A 666 3.05 -2.00 -14.27
N TYR A 667 2.02 -1.40 -14.84
CA TYR A 667 2.05 -0.85 -16.20
C TYR A 667 2.27 0.66 -16.12
N GLU A 668 3.24 1.18 -16.86
CA GLU A 668 3.49 2.62 -17.00
C GLU A 668 3.62 2.99 -18.47
N LYS A 669 2.94 4.06 -18.89
CA LYS A 669 3.09 4.62 -20.24
C LYS A 669 2.83 6.13 -20.21
N ASN A 670 3.34 6.84 -21.21
CA ASN A 670 2.95 8.22 -21.47
C ASN A 670 1.94 8.27 -22.62
N VAL A 671 0.95 9.13 -22.48
CA VAL A 671 -0.06 9.48 -23.48
C VAL A 671 0.19 10.92 -23.88
N THR A 672 0.19 11.20 -25.18
CA THR A 672 0.40 12.56 -25.66
C THR A 672 -0.86 13.39 -25.46
N VAL A 673 -0.69 14.56 -24.84
CA VAL A 673 -1.71 15.60 -24.83
C VAL A 673 -1.48 16.53 -26.02
N THR A 674 -2.44 16.56 -26.93
CA THR A 674 -2.35 17.24 -28.22
C THR A 674 -3.11 18.57 -28.20
N GLY A 675 -2.72 19.50 -29.07
CA GLY A 675 -3.49 20.71 -29.30
C GLY A 675 -4.80 20.40 -30.05
N ILE A 676 -5.73 21.34 -30.06
CA ILE A 676 -6.87 21.34 -30.97
C ILE A 676 -6.67 22.49 -31.94
N PHE A 677 -6.76 22.20 -33.24
CA PHE A 677 -6.61 23.17 -34.32
C PHE A 677 -7.86 23.17 -35.18
N GLU A 678 -8.46 24.35 -35.31
CA GLU A 678 -9.66 24.55 -36.11
C GLU A 678 -9.36 25.53 -37.24
N ILE A 679 -9.74 25.14 -38.46
CA ILE A 679 -9.64 25.97 -39.66
C ILE A 679 -11.04 26.13 -40.22
N ASN A 680 -11.52 27.38 -40.21
CA ASN A 680 -12.77 27.73 -40.87
C ASN A 680 -12.53 27.86 -42.37
N LEU A 681 -13.27 27.11 -43.17
CA LEU A 681 -13.19 27.12 -44.62
C LEU A 681 -14.49 27.69 -45.19
N SER A 682 -14.38 28.68 -46.07
CA SER A 682 -15.53 29.24 -46.77
C SER A 682 -15.77 28.49 -48.08
N THR A 683 -17.02 28.46 -48.51
CA THR A 683 -17.42 27.94 -49.83
C THR A 683 -16.53 28.53 -50.93
N GLY A 684 -15.99 27.66 -51.79
CA GLY A 684 -14.99 28.02 -52.79
C GLY A 684 -13.57 27.70 -52.32
N TRP A 685 -12.60 28.49 -52.78
CA TRP A 685 -11.18 28.25 -52.51
C TRP A 685 -10.75 28.81 -51.15
N ASN A 686 -9.84 28.09 -50.50
CA ASN A 686 -9.19 28.46 -49.25
C ASN A 686 -7.71 28.11 -49.38
N LEU A 687 -6.81 29.05 -49.08
CA LEU A 687 -5.38 28.77 -49.04
C LEU A 687 -4.94 28.56 -47.59
N ILE A 688 -4.66 27.32 -47.22
CA ILE A 688 -4.39 26.93 -45.84
C ILE A 688 -3.05 26.23 -45.70
N THR A 689 -2.63 26.04 -44.46
CA THR A 689 -1.61 25.07 -44.07
C THR A 689 -2.09 24.28 -42.87
N LEU A 690 -1.53 23.10 -42.64
CA LEU A 690 -1.77 22.36 -41.40
C LEU A 690 -0.73 22.78 -40.37
N PRO A 691 -1.12 23.45 -39.26
CA PRO A 691 -0.17 23.91 -38.25
C PRO A 691 0.20 22.80 -37.25
N ILE A 692 0.03 21.54 -37.65
CA ILE A 692 0.26 20.32 -36.88
C ILE A 692 1.17 19.35 -37.61
N GLU A 693 1.97 18.61 -36.85
CA GLU A 693 2.65 17.44 -37.37
C GLU A 693 1.59 16.44 -37.85
N ASN A 694 1.74 15.95 -39.08
CA ASN A 694 0.75 15.10 -39.73
C ASN A 694 1.40 14.09 -40.69
N ASP A 695 0.66 13.04 -41.02
CA ASP A 695 0.98 12.04 -42.04
C ASP A 695 -0.07 12.02 -43.16
N TYR A 696 -0.75 13.15 -43.37
CA TYR A 696 -1.79 13.23 -44.38
C TYR A 696 -1.20 13.11 -45.79
N THR A 697 -1.89 12.34 -46.61
CA THR A 697 -1.91 12.50 -48.06
C THR A 697 -3.09 13.38 -48.47
N ALA A 698 -3.05 13.93 -49.69
CA ALA A 698 -4.14 14.71 -50.24
C ALA A 698 -5.47 13.94 -50.22
N SER A 699 -5.45 12.63 -50.44
CA SER A 699 -6.63 11.78 -50.36
C SER A 699 -7.21 11.68 -48.95
N THR A 700 -6.36 11.45 -47.94
CA THR A 700 -6.79 11.36 -46.55
C THR A 700 -7.26 12.71 -46.01
N LEU A 701 -6.58 13.81 -46.35
CA LEU A 701 -6.99 15.15 -45.94
C LEU A 701 -8.32 15.55 -46.57
N LEU A 702 -8.52 15.27 -47.87
CA LEU A 702 -9.78 15.55 -48.56
C LEU A 702 -10.95 14.82 -47.91
N ASN A 703 -10.75 13.57 -47.47
CA ASN A 703 -11.79 12.79 -46.81
C ASN A 703 -12.14 13.31 -45.40
N ASP A 704 -11.17 13.91 -44.70
CA ASP A 704 -11.36 14.44 -43.36
C ASP A 704 -11.97 15.86 -43.35
N ILE A 705 -11.78 16.63 -44.43
CA ILE A 705 -12.40 17.95 -44.59
C ILE A 705 -13.83 17.80 -45.14
N PRO A 706 -14.89 18.19 -44.40
CA PRO A 706 -16.26 18.06 -44.89
C PRO A 706 -16.51 18.90 -46.15
N SER A 707 -17.17 18.33 -47.16
CA SER A 707 -17.47 18.99 -48.44
C SER A 707 -16.24 19.42 -49.26
N CYS A 708 -15.04 18.90 -48.96
CA CYS A 708 -13.85 19.16 -49.78
C CYS A 708 -13.95 18.43 -51.13
N SER A 709 -13.77 19.17 -52.22
CA SER A 709 -13.87 18.64 -53.58
C SER A 709 -12.51 18.55 -54.28
N ILE A 710 -11.57 19.45 -53.98
CA ILE A 710 -10.24 19.52 -54.63
C ILE A 710 -9.18 20.00 -53.64
N ILE A 711 -7.97 19.42 -53.71
CA ILE A 711 -6.77 19.92 -53.05
C ILE A 711 -5.68 20.15 -54.11
N LEU A 712 -5.08 21.34 -54.10
CA LEU A 712 -3.99 21.75 -54.96
C LEU A 712 -2.71 22.01 -54.13
N ARG A 713 -1.58 21.51 -54.63
CA ARG A 713 -0.24 21.83 -54.13
C ARG A 713 0.55 22.53 -55.23
N TRP A 714 1.18 23.66 -54.91
CA TRP A 714 2.06 24.34 -55.87
C TRP A 714 3.40 23.60 -56.02
N ASN A 715 3.72 23.14 -57.23
CA ASN A 715 4.98 22.51 -57.55
C ASN A 715 5.95 23.54 -58.16
N ALA A 716 6.74 24.17 -57.29
CA ALA A 716 7.65 25.24 -57.68
C ALA A 716 8.76 24.81 -58.66
N SER A 717 9.05 23.51 -58.77
CA SER A 717 10.08 23.01 -59.70
C SER A 717 9.65 23.06 -61.17
N ILE A 718 8.34 22.97 -61.43
CA ILE A 718 7.76 23.02 -62.77
C ILE A 718 6.81 24.22 -62.97
N ALA A 719 6.60 25.02 -61.93
CA ALA A 719 5.72 26.18 -61.90
C ALA A 719 4.27 25.85 -62.30
N ASP A 720 3.73 24.75 -61.75
CA ASP A 720 2.37 24.29 -61.99
C ASP A 720 1.76 23.68 -60.71
N PHE A 721 0.44 23.46 -60.69
CA PHE A 721 -0.26 22.82 -59.58
C PHE A 721 -0.35 21.30 -59.73
N ASP A 722 0.07 20.58 -58.71
CA ASP A 722 -0.36 19.20 -58.50
C ASP A 722 -1.81 19.21 -58.00
N LEU A 723 -2.68 18.43 -58.64
CA LEU A 723 -4.10 18.37 -58.32
C LEU A 723 -4.49 16.99 -57.81
N TYR A 724 -5.17 16.97 -56.66
CA TYR A 724 -5.92 15.82 -56.18
C TYR A 724 -7.43 16.13 -56.14
N ALA A 725 -8.21 15.21 -56.69
CA ALA A 725 -9.67 15.14 -56.60
C ALA A 725 -10.07 13.65 -56.53
N PRO A 726 -11.26 13.28 -56.02
CA PRO A 726 -11.67 11.89 -55.91
C PRO A 726 -11.49 11.10 -57.22
N GLY A 727 -10.68 10.05 -57.18
CA GLY A 727 -10.34 9.22 -58.35
C GLY A 727 -9.11 9.68 -59.15
N SER A 728 -8.44 10.76 -58.75
CA SER A 728 -7.13 11.15 -59.30
C SER A 728 -6.07 10.10 -58.98
N PRO A 729 -5.17 9.76 -59.91
CA PRO A 729 -4.04 8.86 -59.64
C PRO A 729 -2.90 9.53 -58.87
N ASN A 730 -2.91 10.86 -58.72
CA ASN A 730 -1.82 11.64 -58.14
C ASN A 730 -2.12 12.05 -56.70
N ASP A 731 -1.82 11.17 -55.76
CA ASP A 731 -1.96 11.41 -54.33
C ASP A 731 -0.60 11.83 -53.73
N PHE A 732 -0.53 13.05 -53.22
CA PHE A 732 0.72 13.64 -52.71
C PHE A 732 0.67 13.87 -51.20
N GLU A 733 1.83 13.90 -50.56
CA GLU A 733 1.96 14.14 -49.12
C GLU A 733 1.67 15.62 -48.78
N ILE A 734 1.06 15.81 -47.61
CA ILE A 734 0.85 17.11 -46.98
C ILE A 734 2.05 17.38 -46.07
N GLU A 735 2.93 18.26 -46.52
CA GLU A 735 4.23 18.55 -45.93
C GLU A 735 4.14 19.78 -45.01
N ASP A 736 4.79 19.70 -43.86
CA ASP A 736 4.84 20.79 -42.90
C ASP A 736 5.45 22.06 -43.52
N GLY A 737 4.85 23.22 -43.21
CA GLY A 737 5.31 24.52 -43.71
C GLY A 737 4.92 24.86 -45.14
N HIS A 738 4.22 23.98 -45.86
CA HIS A 738 3.68 24.26 -47.18
C HIS A 738 2.23 24.76 -47.11
N GLY A 739 1.85 25.58 -48.09
CA GLY A 739 0.46 25.99 -48.29
C GLY A 739 -0.26 25.10 -49.32
N TYR A 740 -1.57 24.97 -49.16
CA TYR A 740 -2.45 24.14 -50.00
C TYR A 740 -3.72 24.91 -50.33
N LEU A 741 -4.10 24.89 -51.60
CA LEU A 741 -5.36 25.48 -52.07
C LEU A 741 -6.45 24.40 -52.04
N ILE A 742 -7.48 24.63 -51.25
CA ILE A 742 -8.55 23.66 -51.00
C ILE A 742 -9.88 24.26 -51.43
N ALA A 743 -10.63 23.52 -52.24
CA ALA A 743 -11.99 23.87 -52.62
C ALA A 743 -13.00 23.12 -51.75
N VAL A 744 -13.92 23.84 -51.12
CA VAL A 744 -15.04 23.26 -50.37
C VAL A 744 -16.39 23.72 -50.94
N ASP A 745 -17.35 22.81 -51.02
CA ASP A 745 -18.66 23.09 -51.63
C ASP A 745 -19.62 23.84 -50.69
N ASN A 746 -19.34 23.85 -49.39
CA ASN A 746 -20.09 24.58 -48.36
C ASN A 746 -19.13 25.10 -47.29
N ASP A 747 -19.53 26.19 -46.61
CA ASP A 747 -18.85 26.66 -45.41
C ASP A 747 -18.75 25.52 -44.38
N THR A 748 -17.54 25.26 -43.89
CA THR A 748 -17.25 24.14 -42.99
C THR A 748 -16.15 24.51 -42.01
N ASN A 749 -16.04 23.74 -40.92
CA ASN A 749 -14.92 23.82 -40.00
C ASN A 749 -14.17 22.49 -40.02
N PHE A 750 -12.86 22.55 -40.19
CA PHE A 750 -11.98 21.41 -40.13
C PHE A 750 -11.22 21.42 -38.81
N SER A 751 -11.49 20.45 -37.94
CA SER A 751 -10.87 20.31 -36.63
C SER A 751 -9.90 19.14 -36.61
N MET A 752 -8.71 19.36 -36.10
CA MET A 752 -7.64 18.36 -35.99
C MET A 752 -7.07 18.37 -34.57
N SER A 753 -6.56 17.21 -34.13
CA SER A 753 -5.82 17.11 -32.87
C SER A 753 -4.51 16.37 -33.05
N ALA A 754 -3.40 17.09 -32.88
CA ALA A 754 -2.04 16.59 -33.02
C ALA A 754 -1.03 17.52 -32.32
N MET A 755 0.25 17.17 -32.39
CA MET A 755 1.33 18.05 -31.93
C MET A 755 1.49 19.23 -32.90
N PRO A 756 1.77 20.45 -32.40
CA PRO A 756 2.00 21.59 -33.27
C PRO A 756 3.32 21.43 -34.03
N VAL A 757 3.36 21.86 -35.30
CA VAL A 757 4.64 22.03 -36.01
C VAL A 757 5.48 23.06 -35.25
N THR A 758 6.72 22.73 -34.93
CA THR A 758 7.64 23.64 -34.22
C THR A 758 8.78 24.14 -35.10
N THR A 759 9.14 23.38 -36.14
CA THR A 759 10.18 23.71 -37.09
C THR A 759 9.78 23.21 -38.48
N VAL A 760 10.20 23.94 -39.51
CA VAL A 760 10.03 23.54 -40.91
C VAL A 760 11.36 23.72 -41.65
N SER A 761 11.49 23.07 -42.80
CA SER A 761 12.63 23.29 -43.70
C SER A 761 12.12 23.17 -45.13
N VAL A 762 11.72 24.29 -45.71
CA VAL A 762 11.07 24.33 -47.02
C VAL A 762 12.04 24.89 -48.07
N PRO A 763 12.45 24.10 -49.07
CA PRO A 763 13.28 24.58 -50.17
C PRO A 763 12.53 25.61 -51.03
N LEU A 764 13.14 26.77 -51.26
CA LEU A 764 12.58 27.83 -52.10
C LEU A 764 13.23 27.83 -53.49
N TYR A 765 12.40 27.84 -54.53
CA TYR A 765 12.80 27.93 -55.94
C TYR A 765 12.61 29.36 -56.46
N ILE A 766 13.44 29.78 -57.41
CA ILE A 766 13.28 31.09 -58.05
C ILE A 766 11.89 31.16 -58.71
N GLY A 767 11.13 32.21 -58.39
CA GLY A 767 9.72 32.34 -58.78
C GLY A 767 8.78 32.19 -57.58
N TRP A 768 7.58 31.67 -57.84
CA TRP A 768 6.55 31.48 -56.82
C TRP A 768 6.81 30.24 -55.97
N ASN A 769 6.58 30.36 -54.67
CA ASN A 769 6.56 29.25 -53.71
C ASN A 769 5.32 29.42 -52.83
N MET A 770 4.75 28.32 -52.38
CA MET A 770 3.53 28.30 -51.56
C MET A 770 3.88 27.77 -50.18
N LEU A 771 3.78 28.65 -49.18
CA LEU A 771 4.21 28.43 -47.81
C LEU A 771 3.02 28.50 -46.86
N GLY A 772 3.22 28.02 -45.66
CA GLY A 772 2.19 27.92 -44.62
C GLY A 772 2.66 28.48 -43.29
N TRP A 773 1.91 29.40 -42.71
CA TRP A 773 2.24 29.95 -41.39
C TRP A 773 1.71 29.05 -40.27
N PHE A 774 2.62 28.36 -39.60
CA PHE A 774 2.28 27.35 -38.58
C PHE A 774 2.40 27.86 -37.14
N LYS A 775 2.98 29.04 -36.91
CA LYS A 775 3.25 29.59 -35.57
C LYS A 775 2.01 30.23 -34.96
N GLU A 776 1.91 30.16 -33.63
CA GLU A 776 0.82 30.77 -32.86
C GLU A 776 0.85 32.30 -32.87
N GLN A 777 2.04 32.91 -32.85
CA GLN A 777 2.18 34.35 -33.03
C GLN A 777 1.89 34.71 -34.49
N THR A 778 0.98 35.65 -34.71
CA THR A 778 0.71 36.19 -36.04
C THR A 778 1.94 36.95 -36.55
N THR A 779 2.13 36.92 -37.87
CA THR A 779 3.07 37.81 -38.56
C THR A 779 2.30 38.70 -39.54
N ASN A 780 3.01 39.55 -40.28
CA ASN A 780 2.46 40.36 -41.36
C ASN A 780 3.26 40.16 -42.64
N ALA A 781 2.67 40.57 -43.76
CA ALA A 781 3.26 40.40 -45.07
C ALA A 781 4.64 41.10 -45.20
N SER A 782 4.80 42.26 -44.56
CA SER A 782 6.07 43.00 -44.55
C SER A 782 7.19 42.28 -43.80
N SER A 783 6.89 41.64 -42.66
CA SER A 783 7.87 40.87 -41.89
C SER A 783 8.28 39.59 -42.63
N LEU A 784 7.32 38.89 -43.25
CA LEU A 784 7.61 37.76 -44.14
C LEU A 784 8.50 38.18 -45.31
N LEU A 785 8.18 39.29 -45.99
CA LEU A 785 8.98 39.79 -47.11
C LEU A 785 10.42 40.12 -46.70
N ASN A 786 10.61 40.73 -45.52
CA ASN A 786 11.92 41.13 -45.04
C ASN A 786 12.77 39.97 -44.48
N SER A 787 12.12 38.92 -43.97
CA SER A 787 12.80 37.76 -43.38
C SER A 787 13.13 36.68 -44.40
N ILE A 788 12.29 36.48 -45.42
CA ILE A 788 12.49 35.47 -46.46
C ILE A 788 13.51 35.97 -47.48
N GLN A 789 14.62 35.24 -47.58
CA GLN A 789 15.76 35.65 -48.40
C GLN A 789 15.39 35.79 -49.89
N GLY A 790 15.49 37.01 -50.43
CA GLY A 790 15.23 37.28 -51.85
C GLY A 790 13.74 37.40 -52.21
N CYS A 791 12.85 37.48 -51.20
CA CYS A 791 11.43 37.71 -51.40
C CYS A 791 11.15 39.14 -51.93
N SER A 792 10.24 39.23 -52.89
CA SER A 792 9.84 40.50 -53.54
C SER A 792 8.35 40.78 -53.46
N ILE A 793 7.52 39.76 -53.31
CA ILE A 793 6.05 39.85 -53.23
C ILE A 793 5.56 38.77 -52.28
N VAL A 794 4.58 39.11 -51.44
CA VAL A 794 3.82 38.16 -50.62
C VAL A 794 2.34 38.26 -51.02
N LEU A 795 1.69 37.12 -51.26
CA LEU A 795 0.27 37.03 -51.57
C LEU A 795 -0.44 36.18 -50.53
N LYS A 796 -1.64 36.58 -50.12
CA LYS A 796 -2.53 35.76 -49.27
C LYS A 796 -3.91 35.71 -49.91
N TRP A 797 -4.52 34.52 -49.93
CA TRP A 797 -5.85 34.35 -50.51
C TRP A 797 -6.92 35.03 -49.65
N ASN A 798 -7.82 35.79 -50.27
CA ASN A 798 -8.88 36.52 -49.61
C ASN A 798 -10.26 36.03 -50.09
N ASN A 799 -10.87 35.16 -49.29
CA ASN A 799 -12.18 34.57 -49.58
C ASN A 799 -13.30 35.61 -49.77
N SER A 800 -13.17 36.84 -49.24
CA SER A 800 -14.22 37.85 -49.35
C SER A 800 -14.34 38.43 -50.75
N ILE A 801 -13.26 38.37 -51.53
CA ILE A 801 -13.18 38.93 -52.88
C ILE A 801 -12.82 37.89 -53.94
N ASP A 802 -12.59 36.63 -53.54
CA ASP A 802 -12.19 35.51 -54.43
C ASP A 802 -10.90 35.83 -55.22
N ASP A 803 -9.95 36.53 -54.57
CA ASP A 803 -8.69 36.96 -55.17
C ASP A 803 -7.59 37.06 -54.08
N PHE A 804 -6.35 37.34 -54.49
CA PHE A 804 -5.21 37.50 -53.58
C PHE A 804 -5.03 38.95 -53.08
N ASP A 805 -4.92 39.11 -51.76
CA ASP A 805 -4.30 40.30 -51.18
C ASP A 805 -2.81 40.30 -51.54
N LEU A 806 -2.28 41.45 -51.94
CA LEU A 806 -0.90 41.61 -52.42
C LEU A 806 -0.12 42.60 -51.57
N TYR A 807 1.07 42.18 -51.13
CA TYR A 807 2.05 43.05 -50.52
C TYR A 807 3.35 43.06 -51.31
N ALA A 808 3.85 44.26 -51.62
CA ALA A 808 5.15 44.50 -52.22
C ALA A 808 5.68 45.87 -51.74
N PRO A 809 7.00 46.15 -51.86
CA PRO A 809 7.55 47.43 -51.42
C PRO A 809 6.83 48.63 -52.07
N GLY A 810 6.24 49.49 -51.25
CA GLY A 810 5.47 50.67 -51.69
C GLY A 810 3.96 50.45 -51.82
N VAL A 811 3.46 49.24 -51.58
CA VAL A 811 2.02 48.96 -51.43
C VAL A 811 1.62 49.23 -49.97
N PRO A 812 0.55 50.00 -49.70
CA PRO A 812 0.22 50.45 -48.34
C PRO A 812 -0.38 49.34 -47.44
N ASP A 813 -0.97 48.30 -48.02
CA ASP A 813 -1.77 47.32 -47.28
C ASP A 813 -0.92 46.14 -46.79
N ASP A 814 -0.46 46.21 -45.55
CA ASP A 814 0.28 45.13 -44.87
C ASP A 814 -0.69 44.20 -44.13
N PHE A 815 -1.07 43.10 -44.79
CA PHE A 815 -2.04 42.14 -44.24
C PHE A 815 -1.41 41.21 -43.19
N VAL A 816 -2.26 40.73 -42.27
CA VAL A 816 -1.88 39.80 -41.21
C VAL A 816 -1.91 38.36 -41.75
N VAL A 817 -0.87 37.60 -41.42
CA VAL A 817 -0.78 36.15 -41.65
C VAL A 817 -0.86 35.47 -40.28
N ALA A 818 -1.95 34.76 -40.05
CA ALA A 818 -2.25 34.04 -38.84
C ALA A 818 -1.94 32.56 -38.98
N ARG A 819 -1.96 31.85 -37.84
CA ARG A 819 -1.72 30.41 -37.80
C ARG A 819 -2.74 29.67 -38.67
N GLY A 820 -2.27 28.78 -39.54
CA GLY A 820 -3.11 28.01 -40.46
C GLY A 820 -3.31 28.68 -41.83
N ASP A 821 -2.89 29.94 -41.99
CA ASP A 821 -2.93 30.60 -43.30
C ASP A 821 -1.84 30.05 -44.22
N GLY A 822 -2.21 29.72 -45.46
CA GLY A 822 -1.25 29.60 -46.54
C GLY A 822 -1.02 30.94 -47.23
N PHE A 823 0.15 31.12 -47.81
CA PHE A 823 0.53 32.32 -48.56
C PHE A 823 1.51 31.97 -49.68
N LEU A 824 1.60 32.81 -50.71
CA LEU A 824 2.62 32.68 -51.75
C LEU A 824 3.70 33.73 -51.59
N VAL A 825 4.93 33.36 -51.93
CA VAL A 825 6.06 34.29 -52.02
C VAL A 825 6.75 34.19 -53.37
N ALA A 826 7.08 35.34 -53.95
CA ALA A 826 7.93 35.40 -55.15
C ALA A 826 9.37 35.71 -54.75
N VAL A 827 10.29 34.77 -54.97
CA VAL A 827 11.71 34.92 -54.64
C VAL A 827 12.60 34.99 -55.87
N ASN A 828 13.69 35.75 -55.78
CA ASN A 828 14.65 35.93 -56.88
C ASN A 828 15.94 35.10 -56.75
N GLN A 829 16.06 34.30 -55.68
CA GLN A 829 17.18 33.39 -55.45
C GLN A 829 16.69 32.14 -54.71
N GLN A 830 17.44 31.05 -54.83
CA GLN A 830 17.17 29.83 -54.05
C GLN A 830 17.65 29.98 -52.62
N SER A 831 16.87 29.45 -51.68
CA SER A 831 17.15 29.44 -50.24
C SER A 831 16.33 28.34 -49.56
N ILE A 832 16.45 28.23 -48.24
CA ILE A 832 15.61 27.35 -47.42
C ILE A 832 14.88 28.25 -46.42
N TRP A 833 13.56 28.14 -46.38
CA TRP A 833 12.74 28.79 -45.37
C TRP A 833 12.61 27.88 -44.15
N ASN A 834 12.97 28.39 -42.98
CA ASN A 834 12.92 27.66 -41.71
C ASN A 834 11.81 28.19 -40.79
N GLY A 835 10.82 28.88 -41.36
CA GLY A 835 9.73 29.48 -40.62
C GLY A 835 10.03 30.89 -40.10
N GLU A 836 11.12 31.54 -40.52
CA GLU A 836 11.37 32.96 -40.21
C GLU A 836 10.28 33.87 -40.82
N GLY A 837 9.86 34.90 -40.07
CA GLY A 837 8.68 35.70 -40.37
C GLY A 837 8.20 36.48 -39.19
#